data_AF-A0A1M3D2Q2-F1
#
_entry.id   AF-A0A1M3D2Q2-F1
#
_cell.length_a   1.000
_cell.length_b   1.000
_cell.length_c   1.000
_cell.angle_alpha   90.00
_cell.angle_beta   90.00
_cell.angle_gamma   90.00
#
_symmetry.space_group_name_H-M   'P 1'
#
loop_
_entity.id
_entity.type
_entity.pdbx_description
1 polymer ?
#
loop_
_entity_poly.entity_id
_entity_poly.type
_entity_poly.pdbx_seq_one_letter_code
_entity_poly.pdbx_strand_id
1 'polypeptide(L)'
;MKKTKKTIFALALISALALSSCLREEPGIDYNTNKPGKIMLSGEISQIYQTRVNDEGFCDGDAIGIYIVDYDGSTPGTLKTEGNRADNIKHTYDEENYMWVAAKDIYWKDDKTPVDVFGYYPYASPQSISAYSFELQKDQSTSAAYGKIGGYEASDLLWGKAEKIAPTDKVIRISFSHKMANVRITLAEGTGFTTGEWSAIDKAALVLNTKRSSTVDLSTGVVTATGEVPSTGTIPMKDNGDFRAIVVPQEVPAGRPLISVTVGGTPYLLTKAEPFIYHPSKQHNFTITVNKRELGGVEFVLTSESITAWENDNTTHDAAAREYIVIDVPTAGTLHERIAAAGKDLAKVKNMKVTGKINATDFAYMRLRMPMLQSLNLKEVTLVKGDGIAMDDTWYNGNEDNEIPDYAFYKKSSLQRLVLPDMVEIIGEWAFYNCSNLLGSIILPEGLTKISSFAFGECKSLNGVLLLPSSLEYIGEYAFYQCGFNTELTLPQGLKYIGNSAFTRIVGLRGSLILPESLEYIGLTAFWGNTNLTGSLEIPPKITEIHESSFSNCGFNGTLILNDDITSIGEYAFSSTPFRGELKLPENLVYIKRGAFSDCDFTGILKLPESISTIGEGAFYGNWRLIGVVEFPRNIQSIGPSAFQNCWGIEGVIFNDGLETIGQYAFSNCHGIGRIVSKSTIPPYIAAGVFQGVAKDNFTVEVPESSVSQYQTAVGWADFKRISAYRELSVSPGSASAINTSVTRDLILRAEGNWIVESKPDWVTLDKMSGNKIAEIKLTFQQMSSGSANREGEVVFKLSDKDYRTRFKVSQYNYEYAEDHFLTLHSATKGNGVNIVFLGDGYSAKDISEGKYLTTINEAVGHLFSVEPYKTYKEYFNVYTGIAVSPESGIGSVNTIINNRFNTYALGGGVLGPNTTMCPGCDLSVLEYAAKAPTVNESNIAKTLVVMIANSSEYGGVTYMYPDGSAIAYSPVSNYGYPYDFRGLVQHEAGGHGFGKLADEYISHNAFIHSCGCACHPHVGEILKAKNLGWYENISLSGKLNEVPWSHFIFHEKYNQIVDVFEGAFYHSRGVYRSEQTSCMNNNIPYFNAISRESIVKRIMAYAGETYSLSDFLAKDVLEASVPTKGLEAPELLRRAPLHSHAPIMMGKRPKLNTRK
;
A
#
# COMPACT_ATOMS: atom_id res chain seq x y z
N MET A 1 -0.39 73.32 -21.21
CA MET A 1 -1.28 73.66 -22.35
C MET A 1 -1.27 72.50 -23.34
N LYS A 2 -2.43 71.89 -23.53
CA LYS A 2 -2.98 71.26 -24.75
C LYS A 2 -2.01 70.54 -25.74
N LYS A 3 -2.31 69.24 -25.90
CA LYS A 3 -2.28 68.45 -27.14
C LYS A 3 -0.91 68.21 -27.80
N THR A 4 -0.21 67.17 -27.34
CA THR A 4 0.28 66.04 -28.18
C THR A 4 0.94 64.96 -27.31
N LYS A 5 0.10 64.10 -26.71
CA LYS A 5 0.47 62.77 -26.16
C LYS A 5 -0.59 61.74 -26.55
N LYS A 6 -0.86 61.64 -27.86
CA LYS A 6 -1.75 60.61 -28.45
C LYS A 6 -1.05 59.93 -29.63
N THR A 7 0.14 59.38 -29.37
CA THR A 7 0.76 58.38 -30.26
C THR A 7 1.79 57.45 -29.56
N ILE A 8 1.97 57.54 -28.22
CA ILE A 8 2.87 56.65 -27.45
C ILE A 8 2.14 55.98 -26.26
N PHE A 9 0.80 55.94 -26.28
CA PHE A 9 0.00 55.15 -25.32
C PHE A 9 -1.00 54.20 -26.02
N ALA A 10 -0.79 53.93 -27.31
CA ALA A 10 -1.61 53.04 -28.13
C ALA A 10 -0.90 51.76 -28.59
N LEU A 11 0.32 51.49 -28.07
CA LEU A 11 1.08 50.25 -28.28
C LEU A 11 1.35 49.49 -26.96
N ALA A 12 0.72 49.90 -25.87
CA ALA A 12 0.80 49.25 -24.54
C ALA A 12 -0.56 48.74 -24.04
N LEU A 13 -1.56 48.60 -24.92
CA LEU A 13 -2.92 48.16 -24.55
C LEU A 13 -3.53 47.14 -25.53
N ILE A 14 -2.69 46.48 -26.35
CA ILE A 14 -3.10 45.37 -27.22
C ILE A 14 -2.36 44.05 -26.89
N SER A 15 -1.43 44.06 -25.93
CA SER A 15 -0.75 42.85 -25.41
C SER A 15 -1.14 42.47 -23.97
N ALA A 16 -2.21 43.06 -23.43
CA ALA A 16 -2.81 42.70 -22.14
C ALA A 16 -4.23 42.08 -22.26
N LEU A 17 -4.58 41.61 -23.47
CA LEU A 17 -5.86 40.97 -23.80
C LEU A 17 -5.69 39.63 -24.56
N ALA A 18 -4.55 38.96 -24.36
CA ALA A 18 -4.30 37.58 -24.82
C ALA A 18 -3.95 36.63 -23.65
N LEU A 19 -4.57 36.87 -22.49
CA LEU A 19 -4.68 35.93 -21.37
C LEU A 19 -6.15 35.75 -21.02
N SER A 20 -6.92 35.34 -22.03
CA SER A 20 -8.30 34.86 -21.86
C SER A 20 -8.73 34.05 -23.09
N SER A 21 -8.23 32.83 -23.21
CA SER A 21 -8.95 31.71 -23.84
C SER A 21 -8.19 30.40 -23.63
N CYS A 22 -8.94 29.37 -23.24
CA CYS A 22 -8.56 27.95 -23.10
C CYS A 22 -7.91 27.55 -21.77
N LEU A 23 -8.50 28.00 -20.65
CA LEU A 23 -8.75 27.07 -19.54
C LEU A 23 -9.67 25.98 -20.10
N ARG A 24 -9.10 24.85 -20.48
CA ARG A 24 -9.87 23.64 -20.76
C ARG A 24 -10.22 23.03 -19.42
N GLU A 25 -11.49 23.13 -19.10
CA GLU A 25 -12.23 22.36 -18.12
C GLU A 25 -11.64 20.94 -17.98
N GLU A 26 -10.98 20.68 -16.85
CA GLU A 26 -11.33 19.46 -16.11
C GLU A 26 -12.83 19.52 -15.83
N PRO A 27 -13.57 18.41 -15.70
CA PRO A 27 -14.94 18.44 -15.21
C PRO A 27 -14.92 18.88 -13.74
N GLY A 28 -14.62 20.15 -13.54
CA GLY A 28 -14.66 20.87 -12.31
C GLY A 28 -16.10 21.29 -12.08
N ILE A 29 -16.45 21.27 -10.82
CA ILE A 29 -17.57 21.98 -10.22
C ILE A 29 -17.82 23.29 -11.00
N ASP A 30 -19.04 23.50 -11.47
CA ASP A 30 -19.47 24.76 -12.08
C ASP A 30 -19.30 25.91 -11.08
N TYR A 31 -18.15 26.59 -11.12
CA TYR A 31 -17.79 27.71 -10.25
C TYR A 31 -18.59 28.99 -10.53
N ASN A 32 -19.53 28.98 -11.49
CA ASN A 32 -20.39 30.12 -11.80
C ASN A 32 -21.82 29.98 -11.25
N THR A 33 -22.10 28.96 -10.44
CA THR A 33 -23.27 28.96 -9.57
C THR A 33 -22.81 28.97 -8.11
N ASN A 34 -23.25 29.94 -7.32
CA ASN A 34 -23.09 29.95 -5.85
C ASN A 34 -23.90 28.82 -5.17
N LYS A 35 -23.94 27.62 -5.75
CA LYS A 35 -24.73 26.49 -5.27
C LYS A 35 -23.81 25.31 -4.94
N PRO A 36 -23.80 24.84 -3.69
CA PRO A 36 -23.00 23.67 -3.32
C PRO A 36 -23.43 22.42 -4.09
N GLY A 37 -22.49 21.51 -4.37
CA GLY A 37 -22.76 20.25 -5.07
C GLY A 37 -23.72 19.33 -4.31
N LYS A 38 -24.42 18.45 -5.03
CA LYS A 38 -25.35 17.47 -4.44
C LYS A 38 -24.56 16.31 -3.79
N ILE A 39 -24.98 15.87 -2.62
CA ILE A 39 -24.45 14.66 -1.96
C ILE A 39 -25.16 13.45 -2.58
N MET A 40 -24.39 12.55 -3.18
CA MET A 40 -24.88 11.27 -3.71
C MET A 40 -24.55 10.14 -2.75
N LEU A 41 -25.52 9.28 -2.43
CA LEU A 41 -25.38 8.19 -1.46
C LEU A 41 -25.70 6.84 -2.10
N SER A 42 -25.01 5.78 -1.65
CA SER A 42 -25.43 4.40 -1.84
C SER A 42 -25.22 3.59 -0.55
N GLY A 43 -25.98 2.52 -0.37
CA GLY A 43 -25.92 1.60 0.76
C GLY A 43 -25.70 0.17 0.31
N GLU A 44 -24.83 -0.56 1.02
CA GLU A 44 -24.55 -2.00 0.82
C GLU A 44 -24.53 -2.74 2.17
N ILE A 45 -24.88 -4.03 2.22
CA ILE A 45 -24.86 -4.84 3.45
C ILE A 45 -23.54 -5.62 3.55
N SER A 46 -22.94 -5.64 4.75
CA SER A 46 -21.61 -6.20 5.04
C SER A 46 -21.67 -7.74 5.24
N GLN A 47 -22.09 -8.49 4.23
CA GLN A 47 -22.26 -9.95 4.28
C GLN A 47 -21.79 -10.66 2.99
N ILE A 48 -21.77 -12.01 2.96
CA ILE A 48 -21.47 -12.83 1.75
C ILE A 48 -22.78 -13.26 1.06
N TYR A 49 -22.82 -13.16 -0.27
CA TYR A 49 -24.01 -13.44 -1.10
C TYR A 49 -23.80 -14.67 -2.00
N GLN A 50 -24.42 -15.80 -1.69
CA GLN A 50 -24.25 -17.03 -2.48
C GLN A 50 -25.24 -17.17 -3.67
N THR A 51 -26.29 -16.34 -3.75
CA THR A 51 -27.44 -16.57 -4.67
C THR A 51 -27.91 -15.35 -5.50
N ARG A 52 -27.26 -14.17 -5.43
CA ARG A 52 -27.77 -12.90 -6.03
C ARG A 52 -26.85 -12.28 -7.10
N VAL A 53 -27.42 -11.38 -7.94
CA VAL A 53 -26.74 -10.65 -9.03
C VAL A 53 -25.71 -9.60 -8.56
N ASN A 54 -25.82 -9.03 -7.34
CA ASN A 54 -24.83 -8.10 -6.76
C ASN A 54 -24.88 -7.96 -5.22
N ASP A 55 -23.92 -7.22 -4.66
CA ASP A 55 -23.61 -7.07 -3.23
C ASP A 55 -24.45 -6.04 -2.45
N GLU A 56 -25.49 -5.43 -3.03
CA GLU A 56 -26.17 -4.30 -2.36
C GLU A 56 -27.14 -4.74 -1.25
N GLY A 57 -27.67 -5.96 -1.27
CA GLY A 57 -28.44 -6.53 -0.17
C GLY A 57 -29.84 -5.95 0.11
N PHE A 58 -30.22 -4.79 -0.44
CA PHE A 58 -31.57 -4.19 -0.34
C PHE A 58 -32.49 -4.57 -1.51
N CYS A 59 -33.78 -4.18 -1.53
CA CYS A 59 -34.74 -4.39 -2.62
C CYS A 59 -35.57 -3.13 -2.96
N ASP A 60 -36.33 -3.15 -4.06
CA ASP A 60 -37.18 -2.01 -4.43
C ASP A 60 -38.11 -1.60 -3.29
N GLY A 61 -38.13 -0.30 -2.98
CA GLY A 61 -38.96 0.23 -1.91
C GLY A 61 -38.37 0.11 -0.51
N ASP A 62 -37.26 -0.63 -0.31
CA ASP A 62 -36.53 -0.60 0.95
C ASP A 62 -36.14 0.83 1.29
N ALA A 63 -36.27 1.17 2.57
CA ALA A 63 -36.04 2.53 3.02
C ALA A 63 -35.07 2.57 4.19
N ILE A 64 -34.06 3.45 4.07
CA ILE A 64 -33.11 3.77 5.13
C ILE A 64 -33.32 5.20 5.62
N GLY A 65 -33.01 5.42 6.89
CA GLY A 65 -32.90 6.76 7.47
C GLY A 65 -31.47 7.26 7.40
N ILE A 66 -31.27 8.44 6.81
CA ILE A 66 -29.95 9.08 6.68
C ILE A 66 -29.88 10.34 7.53
N TYR A 67 -28.82 10.43 8.34
CA TYR A 67 -28.39 11.68 8.96
C TYR A 67 -27.04 12.10 8.40
N ILE A 68 -26.85 13.40 8.21
CA ILE A 68 -25.56 13.98 7.80
C ILE A 68 -25.20 15.08 8.77
N VAL A 69 -23.97 15.06 9.28
CA VAL A 69 -23.47 16.00 10.28
C VAL A 69 -22.23 16.69 9.74
N ASP A 70 -22.26 18.03 9.67
CA ASP A 70 -21.12 18.83 9.23
C ASP A 70 -20.01 18.84 10.31
N TYR A 71 -18.75 18.91 9.87
CA TYR A 71 -17.61 19.19 10.74
C TYR A 71 -17.55 20.68 11.10
N ASP A 72 -17.06 20.98 12.31
CA ASP A 72 -16.65 22.32 12.74
C ASP A 72 -15.12 22.39 12.78
N GLY A 73 -14.52 22.91 11.70
CA GLY A 73 -13.08 22.84 11.46
C GLY A 73 -12.62 21.39 11.34
N SER A 74 -11.75 20.96 12.26
CA SER A 74 -11.28 19.56 12.34
C SER A 74 -12.13 18.67 13.25
N THR A 75 -13.14 19.21 13.91
CA THR A 75 -13.93 18.50 14.93
C THR A 75 -15.21 17.95 14.30
N PRO A 76 -15.53 16.65 14.45
CA PRO A 76 -16.81 16.10 14.00
C PRO A 76 -17.96 16.76 14.75
N GLY A 77 -19.03 17.13 14.04
CA GLY A 77 -20.25 17.58 14.68
C GLY A 77 -20.93 16.45 15.48
N THR A 78 -21.77 16.81 16.44
CA THR A 78 -22.55 15.82 17.21
C THR A 78 -23.85 15.52 16.49
N LEU A 79 -24.16 14.23 16.27
CA LEU A 79 -25.43 13.78 15.73
C LEU A 79 -26.58 14.14 16.68
N LYS A 80 -27.57 14.87 16.16
CA LYS A 80 -28.78 15.28 16.88
C LYS A 80 -30.03 14.71 16.22
N THR A 81 -31.17 14.80 16.90
CA THR A 81 -32.47 14.47 16.28
C THR A 81 -32.86 15.46 15.20
N GLU A 82 -32.54 16.75 15.39
CA GLU A 82 -32.83 17.86 14.47
C GLU A 82 -31.68 18.86 14.44
N GLY A 83 -31.55 19.60 13.34
CA GLY A 83 -30.56 20.66 13.15
C GLY A 83 -29.21 20.17 12.62
N ASN A 84 -29.14 18.96 12.07
CA ASN A 84 -27.98 18.48 11.31
C ASN A 84 -28.06 18.95 9.84
N ARG A 85 -27.08 18.58 9.01
CA ARG A 85 -27.13 18.80 7.55
C ARG A 85 -28.28 18.03 6.90
N ALA A 86 -28.53 16.83 7.39
CA ALA A 86 -29.70 16.03 7.04
C ALA A 86 -30.28 15.40 8.31
N ASP A 87 -31.56 15.64 8.57
CA ASP A 87 -32.30 15.14 9.72
C ASP A 87 -33.19 13.97 9.31
N ASN A 88 -32.66 12.75 9.45
CA ASN A 88 -33.37 11.51 9.13
C ASN A 88 -34.07 11.50 7.76
N ILE A 89 -33.34 11.85 6.71
CA ILE A 89 -33.89 11.88 5.36
C ILE A 89 -34.08 10.45 4.88
N LYS A 90 -35.35 10.11 4.61
CA LYS A 90 -35.72 8.83 3.99
C LYS A 90 -35.01 8.72 2.65
N HIS A 91 -34.24 7.66 2.46
CA HIS A 91 -33.76 7.24 1.15
C HIS A 91 -34.45 5.93 0.83
N THR A 92 -35.07 5.87 -0.34
CA THR A 92 -35.75 4.67 -0.82
C THR A 92 -34.95 4.09 -1.96
N TYR A 93 -34.69 2.80 -1.91
CA TYR A 93 -34.03 2.11 -2.99
C TYR A 93 -34.98 2.04 -4.18
N ASP A 94 -34.55 2.59 -5.31
CA ASP A 94 -35.21 2.48 -6.59
C ASP A 94 -34.46 1.42 -7.39
N GLU A 95 -35.07 0.23 -7.47
CA GLU A 95 -34.46 -0.90 -8.17
C GLU A 95 -34.48 -0.74 -9.68
N GLU A 96 -35.48 -0.04 -10.23
CA GLU A 96 -35.55 0.20 -11.66
C GLU A 96 -34.33 0.99 -12.15
N ASN A 97 -33.87 1.94 -11.34
CA ASN A 97 -32.77 2.84 -11.64
C ASN A 97 -31.45 2.51 -10.91
N TYR A 98 -31.43 1.44 -10.09
CA TYR A 98 -30.27 1.01 -9.29
C TYR A 98 -29.64 2.14 -8.48
N MET A 99 -30.48 2.93 -7.81
CA MET A 99 -30.02 4.07 -7.04
C MET A 99 -30.85 4.29 -5.79
N TRP A 100 -30.22 4.86 -4.77
CA TRP A 100 -30.94 5.37 -3.61
C TRP A 100 -31.52 6.74 -3.93
N VAL A 101 -32.85 6.83 -3.89
CA VAL A 101 -33.60 8.07 -4.12
C VAL A 101 -33.88 8.73 -2.78
N ALA A 102 -33.26 9.88 -2.56
CA ALA A 102 -33.52 10.71 -1.39
C ALA A 102 -34.92 11.35 -1.50
N ALA A 103 -35.67 11.35 -0.40
CA ALA A 103 -36.94 12.08 -0.33
C ALA A 103 -36.77 13.60 -0.53
N LYS A 104 -35.56 14.11 -0.29
CA LYS A 104 -35.14 15.49 -0.53
C LYS A 104 -33.67 15.51 -0.93
N ASP A 105 -33.31 16.38 -1.88
CA ASP A 105 -31.91 16.59 -2.23
C ASP A 105 -31.12 17.14 -1.04
N ILE A 106 -29.93 16.58 -0.83
CA ILE A 106 -28.97 17.05 0.17
C ILE A 106 -27.78 17.63 -0.58
N TYR A 107 -27.30 18.79 -0.13
CA TYR A 107 -26.20 19.49 -0.76
C TYR A 107 -25.08 19.69 0.26
N TRP A 108 -23.84 19.70 -0.23
CA TRP A 108 -22.68 20.06 0.57
C TRP A 108 -22.87 21.44 1.22
N LYS A 109 -22.17 21.70 2.32
CA LYS A 109 -22.18 23.05 2.91
C LYS A 109 -21.43 24.05 2.01
N ASP A 110 -20.26 23.62 1.56
CA ASP A 110 -19.30 24.33 0.72
C ASP A 110 -18.32 23.29 0.14
N ASP A 111 -17.28 23.75 -0.56
CA ASP A 111 -16.24 22.92 -1.18
C ASP A 111 -15.15 22.44 -0.21
N LYS A 112 -15.30 22.70 1.10
CA LYS A 112 -14.26 22.45 2.12
C LYS A 112 -14.71 21.65 3.33
N THR A 113 -15.99 21.70 3.70
CA THR A 113 -16.50 21.14 4.95
C THR A 113 -16.80 19.65 4.80
N PRO A 114 -16.07 18.76 5.51
CA PRO A 114 -16.39 17.33 5.53
C PRO A 114 -17.66 17.03 6.31
N VAL A 115 -18.22 15.84 6.10
CA VAL A 115 -19.41 15.36 6.82
C VAL A 115 -19.24 13.95 7.38
N ASP A 116 -19.91 13.65 8.49
CA ASP A 116 -20.24 12.28 8.89
C ASP A 116 -21.63 11.93 8.35
N VAL A 117 -21.78 10.76 7.74
CA VAL A 117 -23.05 10.21 7.25
C VAL A 117 -23.41 8.98 8.08
N PHE A 118 -24.58 8.99 8.71
CA PHE A 118 -25.11 7.88 9.49
C PHE A 118 -26.33 7.31 8.76
N GLY A 119 -26.40 5.98 8.66
CA GLY A 119 -27.51 5.26 8.05
C GLY A 119 -28.05 4.19 8.97
N TYR A 120 -29.37 3.99 8.96
CA TYR A 120 -29.99 2.83 9.60
C TYR A 120 -31.19 2.30 8.80
N TYR A 121 -31.50 1.03 8.98
CA TYR A 121 -32.63 0.30 8.39
C TYR A 121 -33.37 -0.49 9.49
N PRO A 122 -34.71 -0.64 9.41
CA PRO A 122 -35.61 0.00 8.46
C PRO A 122 -35.88 1.47 8.81
N TYR A 123 -36.25 2.27 7.80
CA TYR A 123 -36.61 3.68 8.00
C TYR A 123 -37.76 3.83 9.01
N ALA A 124 -37.59 4.75 9.96
CA ALA A 124 -38.56 5.06 11.01
C ALA A 124 -38.48 6.54 11.42
N SER A 125 -39.22 6.94 12.46
CA SER A 125 -39.19 8.32 13.02
C SER A 125 -38.69 8.33 14.49
N PRO A 126 -37.38 8.12 14.72
CA PRO A 126 -36.77 8.07 16.05
C PRO A 126 -36.97 9.39 16.81
N GLN A 127 -37.37 9.27 18.08
CA GLN A 127 -37.54 10.42 18.99
C GLN A 127 -36.25 10.74 19.77
N SER A 128 -35.25 9.85 19.72
CA SER A 128 -33.97 9.99 20.41
C SER A 128 -32.87 9.34 19.58
N ILE A 129 -31.69 9.98 19.51
CA ILE A 129 -30.50 9.40 18.87
C ILE A 129 -29.90 8.32 19.77
N SER A 130 -29.71 8.58 21.06
CA SER A 130 -29.03 7.65 21.97
C SER A 130 -29.94 6.55 22.54
N ALA A 131 -31.25 6.62 22.29
CA ALA A 131 -32.24 5.68 22.83
C ALA A 131 -33.43 5.50 21.87
N TYR A 132 -33.16 5.24 20.60
CA TYR A 132 -34.19 4.90 19.62
C TYR A 132 -34.86 3.56 19.98
N SER A 133 -36.16 3.55 20.23
CA SER A 133 -36.90 2.32 20.55
C SER A 133 -37.11 1.44 19.31
N PHE A 134 -36.73 0.17 19.39
CA PHE A 134 -36.91 -0.83 18.33
C PHE A 134 -37.48 -2.13 18.90
N GLU A 135 -38.53 -2.67 18.28
CA GLU A 135 -39.23 -3.87 18.75
C GLU A 135 -39.34 -4.93 17.63
N LEU A 136 -38.89 -6.14 17.95
CA LEU A 136 -38.94 -7.28 17.03
C LEU A 136 -40.35 -7.87 16.95
N GLN A 137 -40.72 -8.33 15.76
CA GLN A 137 -42.02 -8.94 15.53
C GLN A 137 -42.16 -10.26 16.29
N LYS A 138 -43.36 -10.51 16.82
CA LYS A 138 -43.72 -11.83 17.39
C LYS A 138 -43.64 -12.92 16.33
N ASP A 139 -44.27 -12.63 15.20
CA ASP A 139 -44.45 -13.56 14.10
C ASP A 139 -43.55 -13.11 12.95
N GLN A 140 -42.39 -13.74 12.86
CA GLN A 140 -41.44 -13.47 11.80
C GLN A 140 -41.71 -14.33 10.56
N SER A 141 -42.64 -15.29 10.64
CA SER A 141 -43.05 -16.11 9.49
C SER A 141 -43.99 -15.37 8.52
N THR A 142 -44.50 -14.20 8.92
CA THR A 142 -45.41 -13.40 8.10
C THR A 142 -44.70 -12.84 6.87
N SER A 143 -45.18 -13.19 5.68
CA SER A 143 -44.67 -12.68 4.39
C SER A 143 -44.99 -11.19 4.17
N ALA A 144 -44.19 -10.52 3.35
CA ALA A 144 -44.46 -9.16 2.86
C ALA A 144 -45.77 -9.12 2.05
N ALA A 145 -46.61 -8.10 2.27
CA ALA A 145 -47.88 -7.93 1.55
C ALA A 145 -48.27 -6.45 1.43
N TYR A 146 -48.85 -6.07 0.29
CA TYR A 146 -49.39 -4.72 0.03
C TYR A 146 -48.36 -3.59 0.26
N GLY A 147 -47.09 -3.79 -0.10
CA GLY A 147 -46.03 -2.79 0.07
C GLY A 147 -45.51 -2.64 1.50
N LYS A 148 -45.78 -3.61 2.39
CA LYS A 148 -45.20 -3.69 3.74
C LYS A 148 -44.13 -4.77 3.81
N ILE A 149 -43.06 -4.50 4.55
CA ILE A 149 -42.00 -5.46 4.87
C ILE A 149 -42.52 -6.65 5.68
N GLY A 150 -41.93 -7.83 5.48
CA GLY A 150 -42.31 -9.06 6.19
C GLY A 150 -41.91 -9.05 7.67
N GLY A 151 -42.43 -9.98 8.47
CA GLY A 151 -42.19 -9.99 9.91
C GLY A 151 -40.72 -10.22 10.29
N TYR A 152 -40.01 -11.06 9.53
CA TYR A 152 -38.58 -11.31 9.68
C TYR A 152 -37.75 -10.06 9.37
N GLU A 153 -37.98 -9.46 8.20
CA GLU A 153 -37.31 -8.25 7.73
C GLU A 153 -37.58 -7.03 8.64
N ALA A 154 -38.82 -6.87 9.11
CA ALA A 154 -39.18 -5.83 10.08
C ALA A 154 -38.48 -5.99 11.45
N SER A 155 -37.91 -7.17 11.71
CA SER A 155 -37.16 -7.46 12.93
C SER A 155 -35.65 -7.27 12.75
N ASP A 156 -35.17 -7.05 11.53
CA ASP A 156 -33.76 -6.82 11.24
C ASP A 156 -33.41 -5.33 11.42
N LEU A 157 -32.30 -5.07 12.10
CA LEU A 157 -31.79 -3.73 12.32
C LEU A 157 -30.39 -3.64 11.72
N LEU A 158 -30.27 -2.87 10.65
CA LEU A 158 -28.97 -2.55 10.04
C LEU A 158 -28.55 -1.14 10.43
N TRP A 159 -27.25 -0.96 10.64
CA TRP A 159 -26.67 0.34 10.91
C TRP A 159 -25.32 0.47 10.21
N GLY A 160 -25.04 1.66 9.67
CA GLY A 160 -23.79 1.97 8.98
C GLY A 160 -23.39 3.43 9.17
N LYS A 161 -22.09 3.71 9.05
CA LYS A 161 -21.54 5.07 9.18
C LYS A 161 -20.38 5.32 8.20
N ALA A 162 -20.46 6.41 7.45
CA ALA A 162 -19.36 6.92 6.63
C ALA A 162 -18.86 8.24 7.22
N GLU A 163 -17.74 8.18 7.92
CA GLU A 163 -17.15 9.31 8.65
C GLU A 163 -16.21 10.17 7.79
N LYS A 164 -16.21 11.48 8.07
CA LYS A 164 -15.28 12.49 7.55
C LYS A 164 -15.14 12.52 6.02
N ILE A 165 -16.26 12.43 5.32
CA ILE A 165 -16.27 12.47 3.86
C ILE A 165 -16.09 13.92 3.40
N ALA A 166 -15.02 14.18 2.65
CA ALA A 166 -14.79 15.48 2.03
C ALA A 166 -15.77 15.74 0.88
N PRO A 167 -16.07 17.02 0.57
CA PRO A 167 -16.91 17.37 -0.58
C PRO A 167 -16.45 16.71 -1.87
N THR A 168 -17.38 16.01 -2.53
CA THR A 168 -17.11 15.20 -3.73
C THR A 168 -18.34 15.12 -4.62
N ASP A 169 -18.12 14.91 -5.91
CA ASP A 169 -19.14 14.58 -6.93
C ASP A 169 -19.38 13.06 -7.04
N LYS A 170 -18.57 12.24 -6.34
CA LYS A 170 -18.68 10.79 -6.31
C LYS A 170 -19.74 10.32 -5.32
N VAL A 171 -20.31 9.13 -5.59
CA VAL A 171 -21.24 8.45 -4.68
C VAL A 171 -20.53 8.03 -3.38
N ILE A 172 -21.07 8.44 -2.24
CA ILE A 172 -20.62 8.00 -0.91
C ILE A 172 -21.30 6.66 -0.60
N ARG A 173 -20.51 5.61 -0.34
CA ARG A 173 -21.03 4.30 0.05
C ARG A 173 -21.09 4.16 1.57
N ILE A 174 -22.21 3.63 2.06
CA ILE A 174 -22.42 3.30 3.48
C ILE A 174 -22.49 1.77 3.58
N SER A 175 -21.56 1.18 4.32
CA SER A 175 -21.58 -0.25 4.64
C SER A 175 -22.44 -0.48 5.89
N PHE A 176 -23.52 -1.23 5.72
CA PHE A 176 -24.49 -1.56 6.76
C PHE A 176 -24.17 -2.91 7.39
N SER A 177 -24.29 -3.03 8.71
CA SER A 177 -24.11 -4.31 9.42
C SER A 177 -25.32 -4.61 10.29
N HIS A 178 -25.70 -5.88 10.39
CA HIS A 178 -26.69 -6.36 11.33
C HIS A 178 -26.29 -6.01 12.76
N LYS A 179 -27.24 -5.50 13.55
CA LYS A 179 -27.01 -5.20 14.98
C LYS A 179 -27.75 -6.14 15.92
N MET A 180 -28.64 -6.97 15.39
CA MET A 180 -29.35 -8.02 16.13
C MET A 180 -28.56 -9.33 16.12
N ALA A 181 -29.06 -10.34 16.84
CA ALA A 181 -28.57 -11.71 16.77
C ALA A 181 -29.51 -12.58 15.93
N ASN A 182 -28.98 -13.58 15.24
CA ASN A 182 -29.76 -14.54 14.47
C ASN A 182 -29.76 -15.93 15.12
N VAL A 183 -30.86 -16.65 14.95
CA VAL A 183 -31.05 -18.04 15.40
C VAL A 183 -31.47 -18.87 14.19
N ARG A 184 -30.70 -19.90 13.86
CA ARG A 184 -31.03 -20.89 12.81
C ARG A 184 -31.24 -22.26 13.44
N ILE A 185 -32.39 -22.85 13.16
CA ILE A 185 -32.79 -24.17 13.66
C ILE A 185 -32.99 -25.08 12.46
N THR A 186 -32.13 -26.10 12.35
CA THR A 186 -32.18 -27.12 11.30
C THR A 186 -32.73 -28.40 11.90
N LEU A 187 -33.78 -28.93 11.28
CA LEU A 187 -34.30 -30.26 11.59
C LEU A 187 -33.77 -31.24 10.55
N ALA A 188 -32.92 -32.16 10.98
CA ALA A 188 -32.33 -33.17 10.09
C ALA A 188 -33.10 -34.50 10.19
N GLU A 189 -33.29 -35.15 9.03
CA GLU A 189 -33.82 -36.51 8.96
C GLU A 189 -32.81 -37.49 9.56
N GLY A 190 -33.21 -38.16 10.63
CA GLY A 190 -32.47 -39.26 11.24
C GLY A 190 -32.93 -40.63 10.72
N THR A 191 -32.76 -41.67 11.51
CA THR A 191 -33.13 -43.04 11.11
C THR A 191 -34.61 -43.34 11.32
N GLY A 192 -35.12 -44.34 10.58
CA GLY A 192 -36.44 -44.93 10.80
C GLY A 192 -37.59 -44.35 9.98
N PHE A 193 -37.38 -43.28 9.20
CA PHE A 193 -38.38 -42.77 8.26
C PHE A 193 -38.39 -43.57 6.95
N THR A 194 -39.59 -43.73 6.37
CA THR A 194 -39.74 -44.30 5.02
C THR A 194 -39.65 -43.19 3.96
N THR A 195 -39.35 -43.56 2.71
CA THR A 195 -39.16 -42.58 1.61
C THR A 195 -40.36 -41.62 1.48
N GLY A 196 -40.10 -40.32 1.59
CA GLY A 196 -41.12 -39.26 1.50
C GLY A 196 -41.86 -38.96 2.82
N GLU A 197 -41.76 -39.81 3.84
CA GLU A 197 -42.42 -39.62 5.14
C GLU A 197 -41.89 -38.39 5.87
N TRP A 198 -40.56 -38.19 5.87
CA TRP A 198 -39.95 -37.01 6.47
C TRP A 198 -40.38 -35.71 5.80
N SER A 199 -40.64 -35.69 4.50
CA SER A 199 -41.10 -34.48 3.82
C SER A 199 -42.55 -34.15 4.19
N ALA A 200 -43.39 -35.16 4.42
CA ALA A 200 -44.82 -35.00 4.71
C ALA A 200 -45.14 -34.69 6.18
N ILE A 201 -44.26 -34.99 7.14
CA ILE A 201 -44.53 -34.73 8.56
C ILE A 201 -44.48 -33.23 8.89
N ASP A 202 -45.47 -32.74 9.64
CA ASP A 202 -45.54 -31.35 10.09
C ASP A 202 -44.40 -31.01 11.05
N LYS A 203 -43.81 -29.83 10.87
CA LYS A 203 -42.68 -29.31 11.66
C LYS A 203 -42.91 -27.86 12.02
N ALA A 204 -42.70 -27.51 13.28
CA ALA A 204 -42.78 -26.14 13.80
C ALA A 204 -41.64 -25.88 14.81
N ALA A 205 -41.28 -24.61 14.99
CA ALA A 205 -40.30 -24.17 15.97
C ALA A 205 -40.71 -22.83 16.63
N LEU A 206 -40.17 -22.54 17.81
CA LEU A 206 -40.29 -21.28 18.54
C LEU A 206 -38.96 -20.95 19.22
N VAL A 207 -38.57 -19.67 19.22
CA VAL A 207 -37.49 -19.17 20.06
C VAL A 207 -38.09 -18.59 21.34
N LEU A 208 -37.58 -19.01 22.50
CA LEU A 208 -38.17 -18.78 23.82
C LEU A 208 -37.25 -17.94 24.71
N ASN A 209 -37.85 -17.36 25.75
CA ASN A 209 -37.17 -16.61 26.82
C ASN A 209 -36.30 -15.43 26.36
N THR A 210 -36.64 -14.83 25.22
CA THR A 210 -35.98 -13.62 24.68
C THR A 210 -36.87 -12.39 24.83
N LYS A 211 -36.32 -11.30 25.36
CA LYS A 211 -36.91 -9.96 25.23
C LYS A 211 -36.98 -9.56 23.76
N ARG A 212 -38.06 -8.88 23.35
CA ARG A 212 -38.29 -8.40 21.98
C ARG A 212 -38.14 -6.88 21.83
N SER A 213 -38.10 -6.14 22.94
CA SER A 213 -37.94 -4.69 22.93
C SER A 213 -36.47 -4.32 23.16
N SER A 214 -36.02 -3.24 22.53
CA SER A 214 -34.64 -2.73 22.64
C SER A 214 -34.57 -1.22 22.48
N THR A 215 -33.49 -0.63 22.97
CA THR A 215 -33.07 0.73 22.63
C THR A 215 -31.79 0.68 21.81
N VAL A 216 -31.71 1.54 20.79
CA VAL A 216 -30.61 1.66 19.85
C VAL A 216 -29.99 3.05 19.98
N ASP A 217 -28.67 3.13 20.13
CA ASP A 217 -27.94 4.38 19.97
C ASP A 217 -27.55 4.56 18.51
N LEU A 218 -28.26 5.39 17.76
CA LEU A 218 -28.03 5.65 16.34
C LEU A 218 -26.67 6.33 16.05
N SER A 219 -25.99 6.88 17.07
CA SER A 219 -24.64 7.44 16.89
C SER A 219 -23.54 6.36 16.90
N THR A 220 -23.82 5.18 17.47
CA THR A 220 -22.85 4.09 17.65
C THR A 220 -23.31 2.74 17.09
N GLY A 221 -24.60 2.59 16.80
CA GLY A 221 -25.25 1.35 16.40
C GLY A 221 -25.42 0.34 17.55
N VAL A 222 -25.17 0.71 18.80
CA VAL A 222 -25.27 -0.19 19.96
C VAL A 222 -26.73 -0.49 20.30
N VAL A 223 -27.06 -1.77 20.49
CA VAL A 223 -28.39 -2.26 20.84
C VAL A 223 -28.40 -2.76 22.29
N THR A 224 -29.40 -2.34 23.06
CA THR A 224 -29.58 -2.76 24.46
C THR A 224 -30.98 -3.34 24.65
N ALA A 225 -31.08 -4.56 25.19
CA ALA A 225 -32.36 -5.21 25.46
C ALA A 225 -33.14 -4.50 26.59
N THR A 226 -34.45 -4.32 26.39
CA THR A 226 -35.33 -3.62 27.34
C THR A 226 -36.65 -4.37 27.54
N GLY A 227 -37.42 -3.97 28.55
CA GLY A 227 -38.69 -4.60 28.89
C GLY A 227 -38.57 -5.98 29.53
N GLU A 228 -39.71 -6.64 29.66
CA GLU A 228 -39.89 -7.96 30.27
C GLU A 228 -39.87 -9.07 29.21
N VAL A 229 -39.52 -10.29 29.65
CA VAL A 229 -39.59 -11.48 28.79
C VAL A 229 -41.06 -11.88 28.58
N PRO A 230 -41.57 -11.91 27.33
CA PRO A 230 -42.95 -12.29 27.07
C PRO A 230 -43.25 -13.75 27.43
N SER A 231 -44.50 -14.07 27.77
CA SER A 231 -44.95 -15.44 28.02
C SER A 231 -45.04 -16.32 26.77
N THR A 232 -44.91 -15.73 25.58
CA THR A 232 -44.96 -16.42 24.28
C THR A 232 -43.62 -16.31 23.56
N GLY A 233 -43.23 -17.36 22.83
CA GLY A 233 -42.05 -17.34 21.95
C GLY A 233 -42.19 -16.51 20.68
N THR A 234 -41.06 -16.26 20.04
CA THR A 234 -40.96 -15.73 18.67
C THR A 234 -41.17 -16.87 17.67
N ILE A 235 -42.05 -16.65 16.70
CA ILE A 235 -42.32 -17.60 15.62
C ILE A 235 -41.31 -17.34 14.49
N PRO A 236 -40.39 -18.27 14.21
CA PRO A 236 -39.38 -18.12 13.18
C PRO A 236 -39.99 -18.18 11.77
N MET A 237 -39.34 -17.51 10.83
CA MET A 237 -39.53 -17.71 9.40
C MET A 237 -39.07 -19.12 8.99
N LYS A 238 -39.70 -19.70 7.97
CA LYS A 238 -39.37 -21.03 7.44
C LYS A 238 -38.93 -20.92 5.98
N ASP A 239 -37.70 -21.35 5.68
CA ASP A 239 -37.13 -21.39 4.32
C ASP A 239 -36.42 -22.73 4.08
N ASN A 240 -36.73 -23.41 2.97
CA ASN A 240 -36.14 -24.70 2.58
C ASN A 240 -36.01 -25.77 3.68
N GLY A 241 -36.89 -25.75 4.69
CA GLY A 241 -36.91 -26.72 5.81
C GLY A 241 -36.22 -26.25 7.09
N ASP A 242 -35.45 -25.15 7.04
CA ASP A 242 -34.87 -24.49 8.21
C ASP A 242 -35.83 -23.46 8.82
N PHE A 243 -35.69 -23.22 10.12
CA PHE A 243 -36.38 -22.16 10.84
C PHE A 243 -35.39 -21.08 11.27
N ARG A 244 -35.68 -19.82 10.94
CA ARG A 244 -34.82 -18.67 11.30
C ARG A 244 -35.58 -17.62 12.08
N ALA A 245 -34.94 -17.07 13.12
CA ALA A 245 -35.47 -15.94 13.87
C ALA A 245 -34.37 -14.93 14.19
N ILE A 246 -34.73 -13.66 14.13
CA ILE A 246 -33.93 -12.55 14.66
C ILE A 246 -34.33 -12.34 16.11
N VAL A 247 -33.35 -12.13 16.99
CA VAL A 247 -33.55 -11.86 18.42
C VAL A 247 -32.69 -10.68 18.89
N VAL A 248 -33.14 -9.99 19.93
CA VAL A 248 -32.35 -8.93 20.56
C VAL A 248 -31.10 -9.57 21.21
N PRO A 249 -29.89 -9.01 21.01
CA PRO A 249 -28.70 -9.47 21.72
C PRO A 249 -28.90 -9.38 23.23
N GLN A 250 -28.79 -10.52 23.92
CA GLN A 250 -29.10 -10.64 25.35
C GLN A 250 -28.56 -11.95 25.93
N GLU A 251 -28.47 -12.01 27.26
CA GLU A 251 -28.22 -13.23 28.01
C GLU A 251 -29.56 -13.90 28.42
N VAL A 252 -29.66 -15.21 28.23
CA VAL A 252 -30.71 -16.06 28.76
C VAL A 252 -30.15 -16.88 29.93
N PRO A 253 -30.74 -16.81 31.14
CA PRO A 253 -30.25 -17.55 32.30
C PRO A 253 -30.23 -19.07 32.11
N ALA A 254 -29.27 -19.72 32.77
CA ALA A 254 -29.15 -21.17 32.83
C ALA A 254 -30.48 -21.88 33.17
N GLY A 255 -30.71 -23.05 32.57
CA GLY A 255 -31.87 -23.90 32.82
C GLY A 255 -33.18 -23.43 32.17
N ARG A 256 -33.20 -22.28 31.49
CA ARG A 256 -34.37 -21.82 30.72
C ARG A 256 -34.38 -22.43 29.32
N PRO A 257 -35.55 -22.85 28.77
CA PRO A 257 -35.65 -23.32 27.40
C PRO A 257 -35.30 -22.21 26.39
N LEU A 258 -34.39 -22.49 25.45
CA LEU A 258 -34.02 -21.58 24.37
C LEU A 258 -34.93 -21.73 23.15
N ILE A 259 -35.21 -22.98 22.78
CA ILE A 259 -35.94 -23.33 21.58
C ILE A 259 -36.97 -24.40 21.92
N SER A 260 -38.17 -24.28 21.35
CA SER A 260 -39.14 -25.36 21.26
C SER A 260 -39.29 -25.80 19.81
N VAL A 261 -39.17 -27.10 19.53
CA VAL A 261 -39.51 -27.66 18.22
C VAL A 261 -40.63 -28.68 18.39
N THR A 262 -41.48 -28.83 17.37
CA THR A 262 -42.55 -29.82 17.34
C THR A 262 -42.52 -30.55 16.00
N VAL A 263 -42.46 -31.88 16.03
CA VAL A 263 -42.49 -32.73 14.84
C VAL A 263 -43.58 -33.78 15.00
N GLY A 264 -44.55 -33.80 14.08
CA GLY A 264 -45.70 -34.73 14.15
C GLY A 264 -46.49 -34.63 15.46
N GLY A 265 -46.55 -33.44 16.07
CA GLY A 265 -47.22 -33.20 17.36
C GLY A 265 -46.40 -33.50 18.62
N THR A 266 -45.16 -34.02 18.50
CA THR A 266 -44.29 -34.28 19.66
C THR A 266 -43.36 -33.08 19.91
N PRO A 267 -43.40 -32.44 21.10
CA PRO A 267 -42.55 -31.29 21.40
C PRO A 267 -41.17 -31.69 21.95
N TYR A 268 -40.16 -30.88 21.67
CA TYR A 268 -38.83 -30.91 22.27
C TYR A 268 -38.43 -29.51 22.73
N LEU A 269 -37.85 -29.42 23.92
CA LEU A 269 -37.34 -28.18 24.51
C LEU A 269 -35.82 -28.29 24.64
N LEU A 270 -35.10 -27.40 23.97
CA LEU A 270 -33.66 -27.28 24.13
C LEU A 270 -33.34 -26.35 25.31
N THR A 271 -32.63 -26.86 26.32
CA THR A 271 -32.15 -26.11 27.49
C THR A 271 -30.62 -26.18 27.60
N LYS A 272 -30.00 -25.21 28.28
CA LYS A 272 -28.56 -25.17 28.57
C LYS A 272 -28.31 -25.16 30.07
N ALA A 273 -27.23 -25.83 30.48
CA ALA A 273 -26.81 -25.89 31.89
C ALA A 273 -26.17 -24.57 32.37
N GLU A 274 -25.54 -23.83 31.44
CA GLU A 274 -24.94 -22.52 31.67
C GLU A 274 -25.76 -21.41 31.00
N PRO A 275 -25.62 -20.13 31.42
CA PRO A 275 -26.25 -19.00 30.73
C PRO A 275 -25.86 -18.96 29.25
N PHE A 276 -26.83 -18.64 28.39
CA PHE A 276 -26.61 -18.57 26.94
C PHE A 276 -26.69 -17.12 26.46
N ILE A 277 -25.67 -16.65 25.74
CA ILE A 277 -25.61 -15.27 25.24
C ILE A 277 -25.88 -15.26 23.74
N TYR A 278 -26.91 -14.52 23.32
CA TYR A 278 -27.12 -14.14 21.93
C TYR A 278 -26.26 -12.92 21.60
N HIS A 279 -25.19 -13.13 20.84
CA HIS A 279 -24.27 -12.08 20.47
C HIS A 279 -24.76 -11.25 19.26
N PRO A 280 -24.56 -9.92 19.26
CA PRO A 280 -24.90 -9.08 18.11
C PRO A 280 -24.12 -9.49 16.87
N SER A 281 -24.73 -9.35 15.70
CA SER A 281 -24.16 -9.64 14.37
C SER A 281 -23.74 -11.11 14.15
N LYS A 282 -24.10 -12.02 15.07
CA LYS A 282 -23.75 -13.45 15.00
C LYS A 282 -24.99 -14.33 14.81
N GLN A 283 -24.80 -15.44 14.12
CA GLN A 283 -25.82 -16.46 13.92
C GLN A 283 -25.56 -17.66 14.84
N HIS A 284 -26.60 -18.09 15.54
CA HIS A 284 -26.56 -19.20 16.48
C HIS A 284 -27.30 -20.37 15.85
N ASN A 285 -26.54 -21.39 15.45
CA ASN A 285 -27.03 -22.53 14.69
C ASN A 285 -27.28 -23.72 15.62
N PHE A 286 -28.43 -24.35 15.44
CA PHE A 286 -28.83 -25.56 16.17
C PHE A 286 -29.34 -26.61 15.17
N THR A 287 -28.63 -27.72 15.03
CA THR A 287 -29.08 -28.87 14.24
C THR A 287 -29.63 -29.93 15.18
N ILE A 288 -30.93 -30.19 15.08
CA ILE A 288 -31.64 -31.21 15.85
C ILE A 288 -32.00 -32.33 14.88
N THR A 289 -31.33 -33.47 15.03
CA THR A 289 -31.66 -34.68 14.28
C THR A 289 -32.86 -35.37 14.92
N VAL A 290 -33.82 -35.78 14.10
CA VAL A 290 -35.04 -36.45 14.56
C VAL A 290 -35.01 -37.89 14.08
N ASN A 291 -35.10 -38.85 15.00
CA ASN A 291 -35.20 -40.28 14.69
C ASN A 291 -36.62 -40.78 14.95
N LYS A 292 -37.13 -41.70 14.13
CA LYS A 292 -38.41 -42.37 14.38
C LYS A 292 -38.19 -43.61 15.25
N ARG A 293 -38.99 -43.78 16.32
CA ARG A 293 -38.93 -44.95 17.20
C ARG A 293 -39.82 -46.09 16.69
N GLU A 294 -39.41 -47.34 16.92
CA GLU A 294 -40.11 -48.55 16.43
C GLU A 294 -41.56 -48.70 16.93
N LEU A 295 -41.88 -48.17 18.13
CA LEU A 295 -43.20 -48.28 18.77
C LEU A 295 -44.14 -47.10 18.45
N GLY A 296 -43.75 -46.22 17.52
CA GLY A 296 -44.43 -44.94 17.26
C GLY A 296 -43.89 -43.82 18.16
N GLY A 297 -43.70 -42.64 17.56
CA GLY A 297 -43.09 -41.46 18.20
C GLY A 297 -41.73 -41.09 17.60
N VAL A 298 -41.22 -39.92 18.01
CA VAL A 298 -39.94 -39.36 17.54
C VAL A 298 -39.01 -39.09 18.70
N GLU A 299 -37.71 -39.19 18.44
CA GLU A 299 -36.62 -38.82 19.34
C GLU A 299 -35.84 -37.64 18.77
N PHE A 300 -35.49 -36.68 19.61
CA PHE A 300 -34.75 -35.49 19.22
C PHE A 300 -33.34 -35.53 19.82
N VAL A 301 -32.33 -35.30 18.99
CA VAL A 301 -30.93 -35.23 19.40
C VAL A 301 -30.34 -33.93 18.87
N LEU A 302 -29.83 -33.07 19.76
CA LEU A 302 -29.00 -31.95 19.33
C LEU A 302 -27.67 -32.52 18.81
N THR A 303 -27.49 -32.51 17.50
CA THR A 303 -26.33 -33.11 16.82
C THR A 303 -25.26 -32.10 16.44
N SER A 304 -25.61 -30.81 16.35
CA SER A 304 -24.65 -29.74 16.13
C SER A 304 -25.13 -28.43 16.74
N GLU A 305 -24.19 -27.67 17.29
CA GLU A 305 -24.38 -26.31 17.77
C GLU A 305 -23.14 -25.50 17.39
N SER A 306 -23.35 -24.31 16.83
CA SER A 306 -22.25 -23.41 16.51
C SER A 306 -22.70 -21.96 16.52
N ILE A 307 -21.76 -21.05 16.76
CA ILE A 307 -21.94 -19.62 16.54
C ILE A 307 -21.09 -19.24 15.34
N THR A 308 -21.73 -18.74 14.29
CA THR A 308 -21.07 -18.33 13.04
C THR A 308 -21.31 -16.85 12.78
N ALA A 309 -20.63 -16.29 11.77
CA ALA A 309 -21.05 -15.03 11.18
C ALA A 309 -22.50 -15.15 10.68
N TRP A 310 -23.24 -14.05 10.73
CA TRP A 310 -24.56 -13.98 10.11
C TRP A 310 -24.39 -13.76 8.60
N GLU A 311 -24.72 -14.78 7.81
CA GLU A 311 -24.67 -14.78 6.33
C GLU A 311 -26.07 -14.62 5.72
N ASN A 312 -26.14 -14.27 4.43
CA ASN A 312 -27.39 -13.91 3.75
C ASN A 312 -28.45 -15.04 3.71
N ASP A 313 -29.72 -14.64 3.80
CA ASP A 313 -30.90 -15.48 3.70
C ASP A 313 -31.55 -15.33 2.31
N ASN A 314 -32.17 -16.39 1.78
CA ASN A 314 -32.82 -16.33 0.46
C ASN A 314 -34.09 -15.45 0.44
N THR A 315 -34.56 -15.00 1.60
CA THR A 315 -35.87 -14.35 1.78
C THR A 315 -35.79 -12.93 2.36
N THR A 316 -34.61 -12.42 2.71
CA THR A 316 -34.43 -11.03 3.15
C THR A 316 -34.35 -10.09 1.96
N HIS A 317 -35.09 -8.98 1.97
CA HIS A 317 -35.03 -7.95 0.92
C HIS A 317 -35.24 -8.52 -0.50
N ASP A 318 -36.36 -9.21 -0.70
CA ASP A 318 -36.89 -9.66 -2.00
C ASP A 318 -35.86 -10.22 -3.02
N ALA A 319 -34.98 -11.10 -2.55
CA ALA A 319 -33.88 -11.72 -3.31
C ALA A 319 -34.26 -12.22 -4.72
N ALA A 320 -35.51 -12.66 -4.89
CA ALA A 320 -36.05 -13.22 -6.13
C ALA A 320 -36.14 -12.20 -7.29
N ALA A 321 -36.28 -10.88 -7.02
CA ALA A 321 -36.30 -9.84 -8.06
C ALA A 321 -34.93 -9.65 -8.74
N ARG A 322 -33.85 -10.14 -8.11
CA ARG A 322 -32.46 -10.01 -8.55
C ARG A 322 -31.87 -11.33 -9.01
N GLU A 323 -32.69 -12.17 -9.61
CA GLU A 323 -32.26 -13.40 -10.27
C GLU A 323 -31.83 -13.13 -11.72
N TYR A 324 -30.83 -13.86 -12.18
CA TYR A 324 -30.54 -13.93 -13.60
C TYR A 324 -31.67 -14.69 -14.31
N ILE A 325 -32.13 -14.17 -15.45
CA ILE A 325 -32.81 -15.05 -16.42
C ILE A 325 -31.75 -15.98 -16.99
N VAL A 326 -31.83 -17.27 -16.65
CA VAL A 326 -30.89 -18.28 -17.15
C VAL A 326 -31.38 -18.79 -18.49
N ILE A 327 -30.61 -18.56 -19.56
CA ILE A 327 -30.90 -19.04 -20.91
C ILE A 327 -29.82 -20.01 -21.34
N ASP A 328 -30.21 -21.27 -21.55
CA ASP A 328 -29.34 -22.27 -22.16
C ASP A 328 -29.44 -22.21 -23.68
N VAL A 329 -28.28 -22.06 -24.33
CA VAL A 329 -28.12 -21.96 -25.78
C VAL A 329 -27.36 -23.19 -26.29
N PRO A 330 -28.06 -24.27 -26.67
CA PRO A 330 -27.39 -25.49 -27.12
C PRO A 330 -26.73 -25.33 -28.51
N THR A 331 -27.23 -24.39 -29.33
CA THR A 331 -26.75 -24.09 -30.68
C THR A 331 -26.44 -22.60 -30.81
N ALA A 332 -25.20 -22.25 -31.14
CA ALA A 332 -24.79 -20.85 -31.28
C ALA A 332 -25.57 -20.12 -32.38
N GLY A 333 -25.75 -18.82 -32.22
CA GLY A 333 -26.55 -17.94 -33.08
C GLY A 333 -28.04 -17.92 -32.75
N THR A 334 -28.51 -18.74 -31.81
CA THR A 334 -29.94 -18.93 -31.51
C THR A 334 -30.39 -18.28 -30.19
N LEU A 335 -29.56 -17.50 -29.50
CA LEU A 335 -29.90 -16.89 -28.20
C LEU A 335 -31.26 -16.16 -28.25
N HIS A 336 -31.50 -15.39 -29.31
CA HIS A 336 -32.74 -14.64 -29.47
C HIS A 336 -33.98 -15.54 -29.58
N GLU A 337 -33.86 -16.70 -30.23
CA GLU A 337 -34.91 -17.72 -30.32
C GLU A 337 -35.15 -18.37 -28.95
N ARG A 338 -34.08 -18.62 -28.20
CA ARG A 338 -34.16 -19.21 -26.84
C ARG A 338 -34.83 -18.28 -25.84
N ILE A 339 -34.53 -16.98 -25.90
CA ILE A 339 -35.20 -15.95 -25.11
C ILE A 339 -36.70 -15.90 -25.45
N ALA A 340 -37.04 -15.92 -26.75
CA ALA A 340 -38.44 -15.95 -27.18
C ALA A 340 -39.16 -17.23 -26.72
N ALA A 341 -38.50 -18.39 -26.81
CA ALA A 341 -39.04 -19.68 -26.34
C ALA A 341 -39.24 -19.72 -24.83
N ALA A 342 -38.44 -18.98 -24.05
CA ALA A 342 -38.63 -18.79 -22.61
C ALA A 342 -39.75 -17.80 -22.27
N GLY A 343 -40.50 -17.30 -23.28
CA GLY A 343 -41.60 -16.35 -23.09
C GLY A 343 -41.14 -14.96 -22.65
N LYS A 344 -39.89 -14.59 -22.95
CA LYS A 344 -39.30 -13.29 -22.57
C LYS A 344 -39.20 -12.37 -23.78
N ASP A 345 -39.42 -11.08 -23.54
CA ASP A 345 -39.22 -10.01 -24.53
C ASP A 345 -37.76 -9.56 -24.49
N LEU A 346 -37.04 -9.77 -25.58
CA LEU A 346 -35.61 -9.49 -25.71
C LEU A 346 -35.29 -8.02 -25.41
N ALA A 347 -36.20 -7.08 -25.75
CA ALA A 347 -35.98 -5.67 -25.50
C ALA A 347 -36.07 -5.28 -24.01
N LYS A 348 -36.69 -6.13 -23.19
CA LYS A 348 -36.97 -5.91 -21.76
C LYS A 348 -36.08 -6.70 -20.82
N VAL A 349 -35.21 -7.58 -21.33
CA VAL A 349 -34.28 -8.35 -20.50
C VAL A 349 -33.22 -7.42 -19.92
N LYS A 350 -33.18 -7.35 -18.58
CA LYS A 350 -32.21 -6.55 -17.81
C LYS A 350 -31.01 -7.38 -17.31
N ASN A 351 -31.27 -8.54 -16.73
CA ASN A 351 -30.27 -9.40 -16.09
C ASN A 351 -30.33 -10.81 -16.69
N MET A 352 -29.23 -11.26 -17.30
CA MET A 352 -29.18 -12.55 -18.00
C MET A 352 -27.93 -13.35 -17.66
N LYS A 353 -28.11 -14.64 -17.38
CA LYS A 353 -27.04 -15.63 -17.37
C LYS A 353 -27.22 -16.48 -18.62
N VAL A 354 -26.16 -16.65 -19.38
CA VAL A 354 -26.16 -17.53 -20.55
C VAL A 354 -25.33 -18.76 -20.24
N THR A 355 -25.83 -19.92 -20.65
CA THR A 355 -25.08 -21.19 -20.62
C THR A 355 -25.07 -21.80 -22.02
N GLY A 356 -24.13 -22.72 -22.28
CA GLY A 356 -24.05 -23.40 -23.58
C GLY A 356 -23.13 -22.68 -24.56
N LYS A 357 -23.52 -22.58 -25.83
CA LYS A 357 -22.69 -22.12 -26.94
C LYS A 357 -23.24 -20.85 -27.56
N ILE A 358 -22.42 -19.81 -27.68
CA ILE A 358 -22.79 -18.57 -28.39
C ILE A 358 -21.70 -18.14 -29.38
N ASN A 359 -22.05 -17.30 -30.34
CA ASN A 359 -21.13 -16.72 -31.33
C ASN A 359 -21.44 -15.24 -31.62
N ALA A 360 -20.76 -14.65 -32.61
CA ALA A 360 -20.91 -13.25 -33.01
C ALA A 360 -22.35 -12.81 -33.28
N THR A 361 -23.20 -13.70 -33.81
CA THR A 361 -24.62 -13.39 -34.03
C THR A 361 -25.33 -13.11 -32.70
N ASP A 362 -25.08 -13.92 -31.66
CA ASP A 362 -25.69 -13.73 -30.35
C ASP A 362 -25.24 -12.42 -29.68
N PHE A 363 -23.94 -12.08 -29.78
CA PHE A 363 -23.42 -10.79 -29.31
C PHE A 363 -24.07 -9.60 -30.02
N ALA A 364 -24.27 -9.68 -31.34
CA ALA A 364 -24.95 -8.63 -32.09
C ALA A 364 -26.38 -8.40 -31.59
N TYR A 365 -27.14 -9.47 -31.31
CA TYR A 365 -28.46 -9.36 -30.68
C TYR A 365 -28.38 -8.73 -29.29
N MET A 366 -27.45 -9.16 -28.43
CA MET A 366 -27.27 -8.59 -27.10
C MET A 366 -26.94 -7.09 -27.14
N ARG A 367 -26.13 -6.66 -28.11
CA ARG A 367 -25.76 -5.25 -28.27
C ARG A 367 -26.90 -4.41 -28.84
N LEU A 368 -27.45 -4.82 -29.99
CA LEU A 368 -28.39 -4.00 -30.78
C LEU A 368 -29.85 -4.14 -30.37
N ARG A 369 -30.26 -5.31 -29.89
CA ARG A 369 -31.68 -5.63 -29.67
C ARG A 369 -32.08 -5.71 -28.21
N MET A 370 -31.11 -5.73 -27.28
CA MET A 370 -31.37 -5.73 -25.83
C MET A 370 -30.99 -4.38 -25.20
N PRO A 371 -31.71 -3.27 -25.48
CA PRO A 371 -31.37 -1.93 -24.99
C PRO A 371 -31.34 -1.83 -23.47
N MET A 372 -32.08 -2.68 -22.75
CA MET A 372 -32.15 -2.69 -21.29
C MET A 372 -31.15 -3.63 -20.60
N LEU A 373 -30.31 -4.36 -21.34
CA LEU A 373 -29.36 -5.32 -20.76
C LEU A 373 -28.32 -4.58 -19.89
N GLN A 374 -28.35 -4.86 -18.58
CA GLN A 374 -27.55 -4.22 -17.54
C GLN A 374 -26.54 -5.19 -16.91
N SER A 375 -26.94 -6.44 -16.65
CA SER A 375 -26.06 -7.45 -16.07
C SER A 375 -26.01 -8.69 -16.94
N LEU A 376 -24.79 -9.10 -17.29
CA LEU A 376 -24.58 -10.27 -18.14
C LEU A 376 -23.56 -11.20 -17.50
N ASN A 377 -23.97 -12.45 -17.25
CA ASN A 377 -23.10 -13.51 -16.80
C ASN A 377 -22.90 -14.54 -17.92
N LEU A 378 -21.69 -14.60 -18.45
CA LEU A 378 -21.30 -15.54 -19.51
C LEU A 378 -20.34 -16.62 -19.01
N LYS A 379 -20.15 -16.78 -17.70
CA LYS A 379 -19.11 -17.65 -17.14
C LYS A 379 -19.10 -19.06 -17.73
N GLU A 380 -20.29 -19.65 -17.85
CA GLU A 380 -20.53 -21.03 -18.32
C GLU A 380 -20.77 -21.13 -19.84
N VAL A 381 -20.37 -20.11 -20.59
CA VAL A 381 -20.48 -20.08 -22.06
C VAL A 381 -19.23 -20.65 -22.70
N THR A 382 -19.43 -21.43 -23.76
CA THR A 382 -18.41 -21.74 -24.77
C THR A 382 -18.60 -20.81 -25.97
N LEU A 383 -17.56 -20.04 -26.31
CA LEU A 383 -17.57 -19.20 -27.50
C LEU A 383 -17.17 -20.04 -28.70
N VAL A 384 -18.02 -20.09 -29.72
CA VAL A 384 -17.74 -20.82 -30.95
C VAL A 384 -17.66 -19.86 -32.13
N LYS A 385 -16.93 -20.27 -33.17
CA LYS A 385 -16.78 -19.52 -34.41
C LYS A 385 -18.14 -19.13 -34.99
N GLY A 386 -18.26 -17.86 -35.39
CA GLY A 386 -19.45 -17.31 -36.02
C GLY A 386 -19.09 -16.41 -37.19
N ASP A 387 -19.86 -16.49 -38.28
CA ASP A 387 -19.72 -15.58 -39.40
C ASP A 387 -20.22 -14.17 -39.03
N GLY A 388 -19.68 -13.16 -39.70
CA GLY A 388 -20.17 -11.78 -39.59
C GLY A 388 -21.58 -11.64 -40.15
N ILE A 389 -22.36 -10.70 -39.59
CA ILE A 389 -23.75 -10.47 -39.97
C ILE A 389 -24.05 -8.99 -40.21
N ALA A 390 -24.98 -8.72 -41.11
CA ALA A 390 -25.52 -7.38 -41.32
C ALA A 390 -26.80 -7.18 -40.49
N MET A 391 -26.83 -6.16 -39.65
CA MET A 391 -28.00 -5.77 -38.85
C MET A 391 -28.18 -4.25 -38.88
N ASP A 392 -29.38 -3.77 -39.20
CA ASP A 392 -29.74 -2.34 -39.25
C ASP A 392 -28.69 -1.48 -40.01
N ASP A 393 -28.39 -1.87 -41.25
CA ASP A 393 -27.38 -1.25 -42.12
C ASP A 393 -25.94 -1.20 -41.53
N THR A 394 -25.71 -1.93 -40.43
CA THR A 394 -24.42 -2.02 -39.73
C THR A 394 -23.83 -3.41 -39.90
N TRP A 395 -22.57 -3.51 -40.34
CA TRP A 395 -21.84 -4.77 -40.42
C TRP A 395 -21.25 -5.13 -39.05
N TYR A 396 -21.49 -6.36 -38.60
CA TYR A 396 -20.89 -6.96 -37.41
C TYR A 396 -19.89 -8.03 -37.83
N ASN A 397 -18.68 -7.94 -37.31
CA ASN A 397 -17.63 -8.91 -37.59
C ASN A 397 -17.97 -10.28 -36.97
N GLY A 398 -17.47 -11.34 -37.59
CA GLY A 398 -17.48 -12.68 -37.01
C GLY A 398 -16.48 -12.80 -35.85
N ASN A 399 -16.41 -13.99 -35.27
CA ASN A 399 -15.41 -14.37 -34.26
C ASN A 399 -14.87 -15.77 -34.55
N GLU A 400 -13.67 -16.08 -34.05
CA GLU A 400 -13.16 -17.44 -33.94
C GLU A 400 -13.62 -18.12 -32.64
N ASP A 401 -13.32 -19.42 -32.48
CA ASP A 401 -13.56 -20.13 -31.22
C ASP A 401 -12.82 -19.42 -30.06
N ASN A 402 -13.43 -19.37 -28.87
CA ASN A 402 -12.86 -18.73 -27.67
C ASN A 402 -12.58 -17.21 -27.78
N GLU A 403 -13.08 -16.54 -28.82
CA GLU A 403 -12.91 -15.10 -29.02
C GLU A 403 -14.19 -14.31 -28.69
N ILE A 404 -14.07 -13.28 -27.85
CA ILE A 404 -15.10 -12.24 -27.75
C ILE A 404 -15.00 -11.37 -29.01
N PRO A 405 -16.04 -11.28 -29.86
CA PRO A 405 -15.98 -10.60 -31.15
C PRO A 405 -15.60 -9.13 -31.06
N ASP A 406 -15.05 -8.61 -32.15
CA ASP A 406 -14.91 -7.17 -32.34
C ASP A 406 -16.27 -6.48 -32.15
N TYR A 407 -16.24 -5.31 -31.51
CA TYR A 407 -17.43 -4.50 -31.25
C TYR A 407 -18.57 -5.21 -30.48
N ALA A 408 -18.30 -6.32 -29.78
CA ALA A 408 -19.29 -7.14 -29.06
C ALA A 408 -20.32 -6.32 -28.27
N PHE A 409 -19.86 -5.31 -27.53
CA PHE A 409 -20.64 -4.37 -26.73
C PHE A 409 -20.21 -2.91 -26.96
N TYR A 410 -19.66 -2.56 -28.13
CA TYR A 410 -19.23 -1.20 -28.43
C TYR A 410 -20.30 -0.14 -28.09
N LYS A 411 -19.94 0.81 -27.22
CA LYS A 411 -20.78 1.90 -26.69
C LYS A 411 -22.06 1.40 -26.00
N LYS A 412 -22.08 0.19 -25.42
CA LYS A 412 -23.24 -0.34 -24.69
C LYS A 412 -23.35 0.32 -23.31
N SER A 413 -23.84 1.55 -23.27
CA SER A 413 -24.03 2.33 -22.03
C SER A 413 -25.04 1.74 -21.06
N SER A 414 -25.91 0.82 -21.49
CA SER A 414 -26.80 0.13 -20.56
C SER A 414 -26.07 -0.92 -19.72
N LEU A 415 -24.95 -1.47 -20.20
CA LEU A 415 -24.24 -2.57 -19.54
C LEU A 415 -23.47 -2.03 -18.33
N GLN A 416 -23.78 -2.57 -17.16
CA GLN A 416 -23.23 -2.15 -15.88
C GLN A 416 -22.39 -3.24 -15.22
N ARG A 417 -22.68 -4.51 -15.48
CA ARG A 417 -21.98 -5.67 -14.91
C ARG A 417 -21.75 -6.72 -15.98
N LEU A 418 -20.55 -7.32 -15.95
CA LEU A 418 -20.14 -8.34 -16.89
C LEU A 418 -19.31 -9.41 -16.18
N VAL A 419 -19.68 -10.67 -16.38
CA VAL A 419 -18.83 -11.83 -16.07
C VAL A 419 -18.45 -12.47 -17.41
N LEU A 420 -17.15 -12.53 -17.69
CA LEU A 420 -16.62 -13.14 -18.90
C LEU A 420 -16.68 -14.67 -18.82
N PRO A 421 -16.74 -15.37 -19.97
CA PRO A 421 -16.59 -16.83 -20.02
C PRO A 421 -15.24 -17.30 -19.47
N ASP A 422 -15.21 -18.49 -18.86
CA ASP A 422 -13.97 -19.04 -18.26
C ASP A 422 -12.91 -19.44 -19.32
N MET A 423 -13.32 -19.66 -20.58
CA MET A 423 -12.46 -20.19 -21.66
C MET A 423 -12.08 -19.15 -22.73
N VAL A 424 -12.17 -17.85 -22.43
CA VAL A 424 -11.81 -16.80 -23.42
C VAL A 424 -10.31 -16.78 -23.67
N GLU A 425 -9.91 -16.86 -24.93
CA GLU A 425 -8.51 -16.73 -25.38
C GLU A 425 -8.19 -15.34 -25.94
N ILE A 426 -9.18 -14.67 -26.54
CA ILE A 426 -9.02 -13.36 -27.20
C ILE A 426 -10.19 -12.44 -26.87
N ILE A 427 -9.89 -11.19 -26.57
CA ILE A 427 -10.87 -10.09 -26.57
C ILE A 427 -10.63 -9.21 -27.80
N GLY A 428 -11.64 -9.15 -28.67
CA GLY A 428 -11.62 -8.45 -29.95
C GLY A 428 -11.47 -6.93 -29.86
N GLU A 429 -11.21 -6.32 -31.02
CA GLU A 429 -11.04 -4.88 -31.16
C GLU A 429 -12.33 -4.16 -30.79
N TRP A 430 -12.23 -3.08 -30.00
CA TRP A 430 -13.39 -2.29 -29.57
C TRP A 430 -14.49 -3.06 -28.81
N ALA A 431 -14.22 -4.30 -28.34
CA ALA A 431 -15.25 -5.20 -27.80
C ALA A 431 -16.11 -4.55 -26.71
N PHE A 432 -15.53 -3.77 -25.82
CA PHE A 432 -16.21 -3.04 -24.74
C PHE A 432 -15.91 -1.54 -24.76
N TYR A 433 -15.41 -1.00 -25.87
CA TYR A 433 -15.03 0.41 -25.93
C TYR A 433 -16.21 1.31 -25.56
N ASN A 434 -15.95 2.25 -24.65
CA ASN A 434 -16.90 3.24 -24.16
C ASN A 434 -18.21 2.60 -23.62
N CYS A 435 -18.10 1.44 -22.98
CA CYS A 435 -19.11 0.95 -22.03
C CYS A 435 -19.02 1.80 -20.75
N SER A 436 -19.40 3.07 -20.85
CA SER A 436 -19.12 4.11 -19.85
C SER A 436 -19.71 3.84 -18.48
N ASN A 437 -20.72 2.97 -18.38
CA ASN A 437 -21.42 2.62 -17.14
C ASN A 437 -21.02 1.24 -16.59
N LEU A 438 -20.03 0.56 -17.19
CA LEU A 438 -19.51 -0.70 -16.68
C LEU A 438 -18.78 -0.43 -15.35
N LEU A 439 -19.20 -1.11 -14.28
CA LEU A 439 -18.81 -0.85 -12.90
C LEU A 439 -18.04 -2.02 -12.29
N GLY A 440 -17.22 -1.73 -11.27
CA GLY A 440 -16.55 -2.73 -10.47
C GLY A 440 -15.27 -3.27 -11.10
N SER A 441 -14.90 -4.48 -10.68
CA SER A 441 -13.68 -5.16 -11.12
C SER A 441 -13.91 -5.88 -12.45
N ILE A 442 -12.86 -5.98 -13.26
CA ILE A 442 -12.83 -6.86 -14.43
C ILE A 442 -11.83 -7.98 -14.12
N ILE A 443 -12.37 -9.19 -13.98
CA ILE A 443 -11.59 -10.42 -13.80
C ILE A 443 -11.46 -11.05 -15.19
N LEU A 444 -10.25 -11.01 -15.74
CA LEU A 444 -9.94 -11.64 -17.00
C LEU A 444 -9.59 -13.13 -16.74
N PRO A 445 -10.17 -14.07 -17.51
CA PRO A 445 -10.02 -15.50 -17.26
C PRO A 445 -8.61 -16.00 -17.61
N GLU A 446 -8.14 -17.02 -16.88
CA GLU A 446 -6.93 -17.76 -17.25
C GLU A 446 -7.14 -18.48 -18.60
N GLY A 447 -6.12 -18.47 -19.45
CA GLY A 447 -6.21 -18.90 -20.84
C GLY A 447 -6.31 -17.74 -21.84
N LEU A 448 -6.67 -16.53 -21.38
CA LEU A 448 -6.65 -15.32 -22.21
C LEU A 448 -5.21 -14.99 -22.62
N THR A 449 -4.95 -14.94 -23.94
CA THR A 449 -3.62 -14.67 -24.51
C THR A 449 -3.52 -13.27 -25.11
N LYS A 450 -4.64 -12.68 -25.54
CA LYS A 450 -4.65 -11.39 -26.25
C LYS A 450 -5.83 -10.49 -25.87
N ILE A 451 -5.52 -9.22 -25.61
CA ILE A 451 -6.47 -8.12 -25.54
C ILE A 451 -6.18 -7.18 -26.71
N SER A 452 -7.12 -7.06 -27.65
CA SER A 452 -6.93 -6.27 -28.87
C SER A 452 -7.09 -4.77 -28.63
N SER A 453 -6.79 -3.97 -29.66
CA SER A 453 -6.83 -2.51 -29.56
C SER A 453 -8.20 -2.00 -29.15
N PHE A 454 -8.23 -0.96 -28.32
CA PHE A 454 -9.43 -0.31 -27.80
C PHE A 454 -10.41 -1.21 -27.03
N ALA A 455 -10.04 -2.46 -26.70
CA ALA A 455 -10.96 -3.44 -26.12
C ALA A 455 -11.80 -2.91 -24.95
N PHE A 456 -11.21 -2.15 -24.02
CA PHE A 456 -11.88 -1.54 -22.87
C PHE A 456 -11.73 -0.01 -22.80
N GLY A 457 -11.15 0.62 -23.83
CA GLY A 457 -10.90 2.07 -23.81
C GLY A 457 -12.15 2.88 -23.50
N GLU A 458 -12.00 3.97 -22.75
CA GLU A 458 -13.07 4.88 -22.30
C GLU A 458 -14.12 4.26 -21.35
N CYS A 459 -13.87 3.08 -20.77
CA CYS A 459 -14.69 2.52 -19.69
C CYS A 459 -14.42 3.24 -18.34
N LYS A 460 -14.85 4.50 -18.25
CA LYS A 460 -14.53 5.42 -17.14
C LYS A 460 -15.11 5.04 -15.78
N SER A 461 -16.20 4.27 -15.75
CA SER A 461 -16.85 3.86 -14.48
C SER A 461 -16.26 2.59 -13.84
N LEU A 462 -15.29 1.93 -14.49
CA LEU A 462 -14.62 0.75 -13.95
C LEU A 462 -13.76 1.11 -12.74
N ASN A 463 -14.36 1.23 -11.57
CA ASN A 463 -13.71 1.70 -10.35
C ASN A 463 -13.10 0.59 -9.48
N GLY A 464 -13.15 -0.67 -9.93
CA GLY A 464 -12.65 -1.83 -9.21
C GLY A 464 -11.21 -2.21 -9.58
N VAL A 465 -10.91 -3.49 -9.37
CA VAL A 465 -9.61 -4.11 -9.62
C VAL A 465 -9.52 -4.60 -11.08
N LEU A 466 -8.36 -4.38 -11.71
CA LEU A 466 -7.98 -5.02 -12.97
C LEU A 466 -7.03 -6.18 -12.66
N LEU A 467 -7.48 -7.41 -12.87
CA LEU A 467 -6.65 -8.61 -12.76
C LEU A 467 -6.32 -9.13 -14.15
N LEU A 468 -5.03 -9.14 -14.49
CA LEU A 468 -4.52 -9.72 -15.74
C LEU A 468 -4.14 -11.19 -15.50
N PRO A 469 -4.52 -12.12 -16.39
CA PRO A 469 -4.25 -13.55 -16.20
C PRO A 469 -2.81 -13.89 -16.58
N SER A 470 -2.31 -14.99 -16.02
CA SER A 470 -0.92 -15.43 -16.20
C SER A 470 -0.56 -15.79 -17.65
N SER A 471 -1.55 -16.20 -18.44
CA SER A 471 -1.43 -16.57 -19.86
C SER A 471 -1.36 -15.40 -20.84
N LEU A 472 -1.55 -14.16 -20.39
CA LEU A 472 -1.67 -13.00 -21.28
C LEU A 472 -0.32 -12.61 -21.90
N GLU A 473 -0.26 -12.57 -23.24
CA GLU A 473 0.97 -12.26 -23.99
C GLU A 473 0.92 -10.88 -24.67
N TYR A 474 -0.28 -10.36 -24.97
CA TYR A 474 -0.43 -9.18 -25.82
C TYR A 474 -1.53 -8.23 -25.34
N ILE A 475 -1.19 -6.94 -25.20
CA ILE A 475 -2.13 -5.84 -24.92
C ILE A 475 -2.03 -4.80 -26.05
N GLY A 476 -3.16 -4.59 -26.74
CA GLY A 476 -3.25 -3.72 -27.91
C GLY A 476 -3.23 -2.22 -27.61
N GLU A 477 -3.25 -1.44 -28.68
CA GLU A 477 -3.27 0.02 -28.62
C GLU A 477 -4.53 0.52 -27.92
N TYR A 478 -4.41 1.50 -27.02
CA TYR A 478 -5.55 2.07 -26.28
C TYR A 478 -6.42 1.04 -25.51
N ALA A 479 -5.93 -0.18 -25.27
CA ALA A 479 -6.73 -1.26 -24.72
C ALA A 479 -7.47 -0.89 -23.42
N PHE A 480 -6.84 -0.12 -22.53
CA PHE A 480 -7.42 0.38 -21.28
C PHE A 480 -7.36 1.92 -21.17
N TYR A 481 -7.27 2.63 -22.29
CA TYR A 481 -7.17 4.08 -22.34
C TYR A 481 -8.27 4.76 -21.52
N GLN A 482 -7.91 5.63 -20.57
CA GLN A 482 -8.86 6.36 -19.71
C GLN A 482 -9.87 5.47 -18.96
N CYS A 483 -9.54 4.22 -18.65
CA CYS A 483 -10.34 3.42 -17.72
C CYS A 483 -10.30 3.98 -16.30
N GLY A 484 -11.33 3.68 -15.50
CA GLY A 484 -11.48 4.19 -14.13
C GLY A 484 -10.79 3.38 -13.01
N PHE A 485 -9.96 2.38 -13.36
CA PHE A 485 -9.52 1.35 -12.41
C PHE A 485 -8.78 1.95 -11.21
N ASN A 486 -9.00 1.38 -10.02
CA ASN A 486 -8.34 1.78 -8.78
C ASN A 486 -7.59 0.58 -8.18
N THR A 487 -6.42 0.26 -8.72
CA THR A 487 -5.71 -0.98 -8.41
C THR A 487 -4.21 -0.85 -8.55
N GLU A 488 -3.49 -1.79 -7.95
CA GLU A 488 -2.08 -2.00 -8.28
C GLU A 488 -1.96 -2.86 -9.54
N LEU A 489 -1.29 -2.31 -10.57
CA LEU A 489 -1.14 -2.99 -11.85
C LEU A 489 -0.06 -4.07 -11.75
N THR A 490 -0.48 -5.34 -11.75
CA THR A 490 0.41 -6.48 -11.89
C THR A 490 0.41 -6.97 -13.34
N LEU A 491 1.56 -6.91 -13.99
CA LEU A 491 1.74 -7.44 -15.34
C LEU A 491 2.15 -8.92 -15.28
N PRO A 492 1.59 -9.79 -16.13
CA PRO A 492 1.94 -11.20 -16.15
C PRO A 492 3.35 -11.42 -16.72
N GLN A 493 4.07 -12.41 -16.18
CA GLN A 493 5.47 -12.67 -16.54
C GLN A 493 5.67 -13.10 -18.00
N GLY A 494 4.63 -13.63 -18.65
CA GLY A 494 4.64 -14.00 -20.08
C GLY A 494 4.33 -12.86 -21.05
N LEU A 495 4.05 -11.65 -20.56
CA LEU A 495 3.60 -10.52 -21.39
C LEU A 495 4.73 -10.00 -22.29
N LYS A 496 4.53 -10.06 -23.62
CA LYS A 496 5.52 -9.66 -24.62
C LYS A 496 5.30 -8.26 -25.17
N TYR A 497 4.06 -7.77 -25.21
CA TYR A 497 3.72 -6.57 -25.96
C TYR A 497 2.71 -5.66 -25.23
N ILE A 498 3.06 -4.38 -25.10
CA ILE A 498 2.16 -3.31 -24.64
C ILE A 498 2.08 -2.22 -25.72
N GLY A 499 0.90 -2.07 -26.33
CA GLY A 499 0.65 -1.13 -27.42
C GLY A 499 0.69 0.35 -27.01
N ASN A 500 0.62 1.24 -28.01
CA ASN A 500 0.61 2.67 -27.75
C ASN A 500 -0.61 3.05 -26.90
N SER A 501 -0.38 3.95 -25.96
CA SER A 501 -1.40 4.44 -25.03
C SER A 501 -2.22 3.39 -24.27
N ALA A 502 -1.74 2.14 -24.16
CA ALA A 502 -2.52 1.02 -23.63
C ALA A 502 -3.04 1.27 -22.20
N PHE A 503 -2.24 1.91 -21.36
CA PHE A 503 -2.56 2.27 -19.97
C PHE A 503 -2.55 3.78 -19.73
N THR A 504 -2.78 4.60 -20.76
CA THR A 504 -2.73 6.07 -20.60
C THR A 504 -3.86 6.60 -19.73
N ARG A 505 -3.53 7.53 -18.83
CA ARG A 505 -4.46 8.29 -17.98
C ARG A 505 -5.40 7.41 -17.16
N ILE A 506 -4.91 6.27 -16.68
CA ILE A 506 -5.62 5.47 -15.69
C ILE A 506 -5.15 5.96 -14.32
N VAL A 507 -5.66 7.12 -13.92
CA VAL A 507 -5.19 7.84 -12.72
C VAL A 507 -5.32 7.03 -11.42
N GLY A 508 -6.17 6.01 -11.37
CA GLY A 508 -6.28 5.13 -10.19
C GLY A 508 -5.29 3.96 -10.18
N LEU A 509 -4.44 3.78 -11.20
CA LEU A 509 -3.32 2.83 -11.11
C LEU A 509 -2.30 3.33 -10.09
N ARG A 510 -2.02 2.48 -9.10
CA ARG A 510 -1.19 2.83 -7.95
C ARG A 510 -0.16 1.76 -7.63
N GLY A 511 0.81 2.08 -6.79
CA GLY A 511 1.85 1.12 -6.40
C GLY A 511 2.99 1.05 -7.41
N SER A 512 3.82 0.02 -7.26
CA SER A 512 5.05 -0.11 -8.06
C SER A 512 4.79 -0.94 -9.30
N LEU A 513 5.21 -0.41 -10.45
CA LEU A 513 5.11 -1.11 -11.72
C LEU A 513 6.32 -2.00 -11.92
N ILE A 514 6.09 -3.31 -11.97
CA ILE A 514 7.11 -4.30 -12.36
C ILE A 514 6.87 -4.64 -13.83
N LEU A 515 7.85 -4.32 -14.68
CA LEU A 515 7.85 -4.72 -16.08
C LEU A 515 8.42 -6.14 -16.20
N PRO A 516 7.73 -7.09 -16.87
CA PRO A 516 8.20 -8.46 -16.96
C PRO A 516 9.42 -8.60 -17.89
N GLU A 517 10.34 -9.52 -17.59
CA GLU A 517 11.56 -9.74 -18.39
C GLU A 517 11.29 -10.20 -19.83
N SER A 518 10.12 -10.81 -20.07
CA SER A 518 9.72 -11.28 -21.40
C SER A 518 9.33 -10.16 -22.35
N LEU A 519 9.10 -8.94 -21.83
CA LEU A 519 8.56 -7.80 -22.56
C LEU A 519 9.50 -7.32 -23.66
N GLU A 520 9.00 -7.30 -24.90
CA GLU A 520 9.75 -6.95 -26.11
C GLU A 520 9.41 -5.57 -26.64
N TYR A 521 8.26 -5.01 -26.25
CA TYR A 521 7.79 -3.72 -26.76
C TYR A 521 6.95 -2.94 -25.75
N ILE A 522 7.23 -1.63 -25.63
CA ILE A 522 6.44 -0.65 -24.88
C ILE A 522 6.13 0.53 -25.82
N GLY A 523 4.86 0.74 -26.10
CA GLY A 523 4.41 1.75 -27.05
C GLY A 523 4.56 3.21 -26.58
N LEU A 524 4.37 4.11 -27.53
CA LEU A 524 4.32 5.56 -27.31
C LEU A 524 3.26 5.89 -26.26
N THR A 525 3.58 6.75 -25.29
CA THR A 525 2.66 7.19 -24.22
C THR A 525 2.02 6.05 -23.38
N ALA A 526 2.53 4.81 -23.44
CA ALA A 526 1.88 3.62 -22.89
C ALA A 526 1.38 3.80 -21.44
N PHE A 527 2.15 4.48 -20.58
CA PHE A 527 1.81 4.75 -19.18
C PHE A 527 1.64 6.25 -18.87
N TRP A 528 1.51 7.11 -19.88
CA TRP A 528 1.46 8.55 -19.70
C TRP A 528 0.33 8.99 -18.75
N GLY A 529 0.66 9.89 -17.82
CA GLY A 529 -0.31 10.51 -16.91
C GLY A 529 -0.83 9.58 -15.80
N ASN A 530 -0.16 8.46 -15.53
CA ASN A 530 -0.45 7.61 -14.38
C ASN A 530 0.24 8.15 -13.12
N THR A 531 -0.31 9.24 -12.58
CA THR A 531 0.29 10.03 -11.50
C THR A 531 0.37 9.31 -10.15
N ASN A 532 -0.35 8.19 -9.98
CA ASN A 532 -0.39 7.43 -8.73
C ASN A 532 0.51 6.19 -8.72
N LEU A 533 1.19 5.86 -9.82
CA LEU A 533 2.28 4.87 -9.82
C LEU A 533 3.44 5.41 -8.98
N THR A 534 4.08 4.58 -8.17
CA THR A 534 5.13 4.98 -7.21
C THR A 534 6.30 4.00 -7.19
N GLY A 535 7.38 4.35 -6.51
CA GLY A 535 8.57 3.50 -6.38
C GLY A 535 9.50 3.61 -7.60
N SER A 536 10.39 2.62 -7.71
CA SER A 536 11.39 2.53 -8.77
C SER A 536 10.79 1.96 -10.06
N LEU A 537 11.45 2.23 -11.19
CA LEU A 537 11.12 1.64 -12.49
C LEU A 537 12.39 1.01 -13.07
N GLU A 538 12.31 -0.28 -13.41
CA GLU A 538 13.36 -1.02 -14.10
C GLU A 538 12.92 -1.37 -15.52
N ILE A 539 13.74 -1.00 -16.50
CA ILE A 539 13.48 -1.31 -17.91
C ILE A 539 14.07 -2.69 -18.24
N PRO A 540 13.24 -3.67 -18.69
CA PRO A 540 13.69 -5.04 -18.91
C PRO A 540 14.67 -5.15 -20.10
N PRO A 541 15.53 -6.19 -20.14
CA PRO A 541 16.70 -6.25 -21.03
C PRO A 541 16.39 -6.31 -22.52
N LYS A 542 15.20 -6.80 -22.92
CA LYS A 542 14.82 -6.85 -24.34
C LYS A 542 14.40 -5.48 -24.91
N ILE A 543 14.22 -4.47 -24.07
CA ILE A 543 13.85 -3.11 -24.49
C ILE A 543 15.11 -2.31 -24.78
N THR A 544 15.35 -2.04 -26.07
CA THR A 544 16.56 -1.34 -26.58
C THR A 544 16.33 0.14 -26.92
N GLU A 545 15.06 0.57 -26.93
CA GLU A 545 14.66 1.97 -27.13
C GLU A 545 13.51 2.32 -26.19
N ILE A 546 13.58 3.51 -25.57
CA ILE A 546 12.46 4.09 -24.81
C ILE A 546 11.70 5.06 -25.69
N HIS A 547 10.42 4.79 -25.88
CA HIS A 547 9.56 5.55 -26.78
C HIS A 547 9.09 6.89 -26.17
N GLU A 548 8.63 7.80 -27.04
CA GLU A 548 8.14 9.13 -26.64
C GLU A 548 7.08 9.06 -25.54
N SER A 549 7.30 9.85 -24.49
CA SER A 549 6.38 10.04 -23.35
C SER A 549 5.88 8.75 -22.68
N SER A 550 6.53 7.60 -22.88
CA SER A 550 6.04 6.29 -22.41
C SER A 550 5.81 6.27 -20.89
N PHE A 551 6.59 7.05 -20.12
CA PHE A 551 6.51 7.18 -18.67
C PHE A 551 6.47 8.65 -18.20
N SER A 552 5.98 9.58 -19.03
CA SER A 552 5.87 10.99 -18.63
C SER A 552 4.65 11.24 -17.75
N ASN A 553 4.79 12.19 -16.82
CA ASN A 553 3.78 12.53 -15.82
C ASN A 553 3.32 11.32 -15.02
N CYS A 554 4.23 10.39 -14.75
CA CYS A 554 4.00 9.27 -13.84
C CYS A 554 4.44 9.68 -12.42
N GLY A 555 3.89 9.05 -11.39
CA GLY A 555 4.22 9.37 -9.99
C GLY A 555 5.50 8.70 -9.46
N PHE A 556 6.29 8.03 -10.31
CA PHE A 556 7.46 7.26 -9.87
C PHE A 556 8.42 8.16 -9.08
N ASN A 557 8.71 7.75 -7.84
CA ASN A 557 9.47 8.53 -6.87
C ASN A 557 10.68 7.76 -6.31
N GLY A 558 10.95 6.56 -6.83
CA GLY A 558 12.15 5.77 -6.56
C GLY A 558 13.22 5.96 -7.63
N THR A 559 14.07 4.95 -7.83
CA THR A 559 15.17 4.99 -8.79
C THR A 559 14.72 4.56 -10.18
N LEU A 560 15.30 5.16 -11.22
CA LEU A 560 15.19 4.69 -12.60
C LEU A 560 16.38 3.78 -12.93
N ILE A 561 16.11 2.53 -13.32
CA ILE A 561 17.11 1.55 -13.74
C ILE A 561 16.94 1.29 -15.24
N LEU A 562 17.96 1.69 -16.01
CA LEU A 562 18.05 1.51 -17.45
C LEU A 562 18.99 0.33 -17.72
N ASN A 563 18.60 -0.58 -18.62
CA ASN A 563 19.50 -1.65 -19.06
C ASN A 563 20.56 -1.13 -20.06
N ASP A 564 21.69 -1.83 -20.15
CA ASP A 564 22.86 -1.40 -20.93
C ASP A 564 22.69 -1.48 -22.46
N ASP A 565 21.65 -2.19 -22.92
CA ASP A 565 21.33 -2.36 -24.35
C ASP A 565 20.47 -1.19 -24.90
N ILE A 566 20.07 -0.24 -24.06
CA ILE A 566 19.35 0.96 -24.49
C ILE A 566 20.29 1.92 -25.23
N THR A 567 19.93 2.23 -26.47
CA THR A 567 20.72 3.13 -27.34
C THR A 567 20.07 4.51 -27.56
N SER A 568 18.77 4.64 -27.28
CA SER A 568 17.97 5.84 -27.55
C SER A 568 16.91 6.06 -26.47
N ILE A 569 16.82 7.28 -25.95
CA ILE A 569 15.74 7.72 -25.05
C ILE A 569 14.91 8.80 -25.75
N GLY A 570 13.63 8.48 -25.94
CA GLY A 570 12.63 9.25 -26.67
C GLY A 570 12.33 10.64 -26.08
N GLU A 571 11.64 11.46 -26.88
CA GLU A 571 11.20 12.78 -26.44
C GLU A 571 10.28 12.67 -25.23
N TYR A 572 10.56 13.48 -24.21
CA TYR A 572 9.81 13.52 -22.95
C TYR A 572 9.63 12.17 -22.26
N ALA A 573 10.41 11.14 -22.58
CA ALA A 573 10.20 9.76 -22.13
C ALA A 573 9.88 9.64 -20.62
N PHE A 574 10.59 10.42 -19.80
CA PHE A 574 10.44 10.47 -18.34
C PHE A 574 10.13 11.89 -17.82
N SER A 575 9.66 12.80 -18.68
CA SER A 575 9.39 14.19 -18.28
C SER A 575 8.35 14.27 -17.16
N SER A 576 8.63 15.12 -16.18
CA SER A 576 7.76 15.43 -15.03
C SER A 576 7.43 14.18 -14.20
N THR A 577 8.37 13.25 -14.16
CA THR A 577 8.31 12.04 -13.34
C THR A 577 9.35 12.16 -12.23
N PRO A 578 8.95 12.18 -10.94
CA PRO A 578 9.79 12.61 -9.82
C PRO A 578 10.79 11.54 -9.34
N PHE A 579 11.46 10.87 -10.28
CA PHE A 579 12.51 9.89 -10.00
C PHE A 579 13.60 10.50 -9.10
N ARG A 580 14.09 9.71 -8.15
CA ARG A 580 15.10 10.07 -7.15
C ARG A 580 16.33 9.19 -7.30
N GLY A 581 17.39 9.56 -6.58
CA GLY A 581 18.65 8.82 -6.61
C GLY A 581 19.54 9.20 -7.81
N GLU A 582 20.67 8.51 -7.94
CA GLU A 582 21.62 8.73 -9.04
C GLU A 582 21.06 8.21 -10.36
N LEU A 583 21.09 9.04 -11.39
CA LEU A 583 20.77 8.63 -12.76
C LEU A 583 21.98 7.94 -13.38
N LYS A 584 21.89 6.62 -13.55
CA LYS A 584 22.87 5.82 -14.29
C LYS A 584 22.43 5.70 -15.75
N LEU A 585 23.20 6.29 -16.64
CA LEU A 585 22.97 6.20 -18.08
C LEU A 585 23.66 4.95 -18.65
N PRO A 586 23.02 4.21 -19.57
CA PRO A 586 23.60 3.05 -20.26
C PRO A 586 24.92 3.38 -20.95
N GLU A 587 25.89 2.46 -20.93
CA GLU A 587 27.21 2.67 -21.53
C GLU A 587 27.16 2.93 -23.05
N ASN A 588 26.18 2.33 -23.74
CA ASN A 588 25.99 2.43 -25.19
C ASN A 588 24.95 3.49 -25.61
N LEU A 589 24.50 4.34 -24.69
CA LEU A 589 23.48 5.36 -24.97
C LEU A 589 24.01 6.43 -25.94
N VAL A 590 23.39 6.54 -27.12
CA VAL A 590 23.82 7.47 -28.17
C VAL A 590 23.01 8.77 -28.16
N TYR A 591 21.72 8.69 -27.82
CA TYR A 591 20.78 9.80 -27.93
C TYR A 591 19.95 10.02 -26.65
N ILE A 592 20.04 11.23 -26.09
CA ILE A 592 19.07 11.77 -25.13
C ILE A 592 18.29 12.86 -25.84
N LYS A 593 17.03 12.58 -26.21
CA LYS A 593 16.19 13.51 -26.97
C LYS A 593 15.60 14.61 -26.08
N ARG A 594 14.81 15.50 -26.70
CA ARG A 594 14.20 16.68 -26.08
C ARG A 594 13.43 16.32 -24.81
N GLY A 595 13.73 17.01 -23.71
CA GLY A 595 13.00 16.88 -22.43
C GLY A 595 12.98 15.48 -21.82
N ALA A 596 13.86 14.57 -22.25
CA ALA A 596 13.82 13.16 -21.84
C ALA A 596 13.75 12.97 -20.30
N PHE A 597 14.44 13.83 -19.56
CA PHE A 597 14.50 13.84 -18.10
C PHE A 597 14.14 15.22 -17.51
N SER A 598 13.30 16.01 -18.17
CA SER A 598 12.91 17.33 -17.65
C SER A 598 12.02 17.20 -16.40
N ASP A 599 12.26 18.05 -15.41
CA ASP A 599 11.54 18.13 -14.14
C ASP A 599 11.47 16.79 -13.39
N CYS A 600 12.56 16.04 -13.43
CA CYS A 600 12.84 14.91 -12.52
C CYS A 600 13.53 15.39 -11.23
N ASP A 601 13.67 14.51 -10.23
CA ASP A 601 14.26 14.81 -8.92
C ASP A 601 15.60 14.06 -8.69
N PHE A 602 16.37 13.84 -9.77
CA PHE A 602 17.63 13.09 -9.73
C PHE A 602 18.68 13.77 -8.84
N THR A 603 19.39 12.95 -8.05
CA THR A 603 20.42 13.38 -7.10
C THR A 603 21.80 12.86 -7.51
N GLY A 604 22.86 13.36 -6.87
CA GLY A 604 24.21 12.83 -7.09
C GLY A 604 24.87 13.39 -8.35
N ILE A 605 25.96 12.75 -8.77
CA ILE A 605 26.79 13.22 -9.88
C ILE A 605 26.28 12.60 -11.18
N LEU A 606 25.88 13.44 -12.13
CA LEU A 606 25.53 12.96 -13.48
C LEU A 606 26.79 12.55 -14.23
N LYS A 607 26.88 11.26 -14.57
CA LYS A 607 27.92 10.71 -15.44
C LYS A 607 27.37 10.49 -16.84
N LEU A 608 27.94 11.16 -17.82
CA LEU A 608 27.60 11.01 -19.22
C LEU A 608 28.45 9.88 -19.84
N PRO A 609 27.86 8.91 -20.57
CA PRO A 609 28.61 7.80 -21.16
C PRO A 609 29.42 8.28 -22.37
N GLU A 610 30.58 7.67 -22.63
CA GLU A 610 31.48 8.10 -23.73
C GLU A 610 30.83 8.01 -25.12
N SER A 611 29.85 7.13 -25.29
CA SER A 611 29.12 6.92 -26.55
C SER A 611 28.11 8.04 -26.88
N ILE A 612 27.77 8.90 -25.92
CA ILE A 612 26.74 9.93 -26.11
C ILE A 612 27.19 10.95 -27.17
N SER A 613 26.31 11.16 -28.16
CA SER A 613 26.54 12.12 -29.25
C SER A 613 25.67 13.37 -29.11
N THR A 614 24.47 13.20 -28.54
CA THR A 614 23.42 14.21 -28.54
C THR A 614 22.77 14.36 -27.16
N ILE A 615 22.75 15.58 -26.64
CA ILE A 615 21.93 16.01 -25.50
C ILE A 615 20.93 17.05 -26.02
N GLY A 616 19.66 16.66 -26.10
CA GLY A 616 18.58 17.46 -26.65
C GLY A 616 18.19 18.69 -25.82
N GLU A 617 17.33 19.53 -26.40
CA GLU A 617 16.76 20.70 -25.72
C GLU A 617 16.07 20.28 -24.41
N GLY A 618 16.41 20.97 -23.32
CA GLY A 618 15.79 20.75 -22.01
C GLY A 618 15.98 19.34 -21.42
N ALA A 619 16.92 18.55 -21.93
CA ALA A 619 17.08 17.13 -21.56
C ALA A 619 17.09 16.88 -20.05
N PHE A 620 17.73 17.75 -19.26
CA PHE A 620 17.81 17.71 -17.79
C PHE A 620 17.25 18.97 -17.13
N TYR A 621 16.39 19.73 -17.82
CA TYR A 621 15.77 20.94 -17.28
C TYR A 621 15.16 20.66 -15.89
N GLY A 622 15.36 21.55 -14.92
CA GLY A 622 14.69 21.48 -13.62
C GLY A 622 15.25 20.46 -12.63
N ASN A 623 16.32 19.73 -12.96
CA ASN A 623 16.96 18.77 -12.06
C ASN A 623 17.86 19.46 -11.03
N TRP A 624 17.26 20.13 -10.06
CA TRP A 624 17.93 21.01 -9.10
C TRP A 624 18.83 20.28 -8.09
N ARG A 625 18.67 18.96 -7.92
CA ARG A 625 19.43 18.11 -6.97
C ARG A 625 20.63 17.38 -7.57
N LEU A 626 20.87 17.51 -8.87
CA LEU A 626 22.14 17.05 -9.45
C LEU A 626 23.27 17.88 -8.86
N ILE A 627 24.30 17.22 -8.33
CA ILE A 627 25.43 17.85 -7.62
C ILE A 627 26.78 17.47 -8.25
N GLY A 628 27.84 18.10 -7.74
CA GLY A 628 29.21 17.80 -8.15
C GLY A 628 29.53 18.28 -9.56
N VAL A 629 30.49 17.62 -10.18
CA VAL A 629 31.06 18.05 -11.46
C VAL A 629 30.54 17.20 -12.61
N VAL A 630 29.90 17.81 -13.59
CA VAL A 630 29.47 17.13 -14.83
C VAL A 630 30.58 17.19 -15.86
N GLU A 631 31.08 16.03 -16.28
CA GLU A 631 32.09 15.91 -17.34
C GLU A 631 31.45 15.52 -18.67
N PHE A 632 31.68 16.35 -19.69
CA PHE A 632 31.18 16.12 -21.05
C PHE A 632 32.19 15.23 -21.80
N PRO A 633 31.80 14.05 -22.32
CA PRO A 633 32.66 13.13 -23.04
C PRO A 633 33.01 13.63 -24.45
N ARG A 634 34.03 13.06 -25.07
CA ARG A 634 34.68 13.59 -26.29
C ARG A 634 33.76 13.72 -27.50
N ASN A 635 32.73 12.89 -27.59
CA ASN A 635 31.84 12.83 -28.76
C ASN A 635 30.78 13.95 -28.79
N ILE A 636 30.64 14.73 -27.71
CA ILE A 636 29.70 15.86 -27.67
C ILE A 636 30.32 17.09 -28.35
N GLN A 637 29.73 17.51 -29.47
CA GLN A 637 30.08 18.76 -30.17
C GLN A 637 29.20 19.95 -29.76
N SER A 638 27.99 19.68 -29.27
CA SER A 638 27.04 20.72 -28.87
C SER A 638 26.18 20.31 -27.68
N ILE A 639 25.88 21.28 -26.81
CA ILE A 639 24.90 21.12 -25.72
C ILE A 639 23.61 21.84 -26.13
N GLY A 640 22.47 21.14 -26.09
CA GLY A 640 21.16 21.66 -26.48
C GLY A 640 20.69 22.87 -25.65
N PRO A 641 19.78 23.70 -26.18
CA PRO A 641 19.19 24.81 -25.43
C PRO A 641 18.53 24.35 -24.13
N SER A 642 18.69 25.10 -23.05
CA SER A 642 18.12 24.82 -21.72
C SER A 642 18.44 23.43 -21.13
N ALA A 643 19.43 22.70 -21.66
CA ALA A 643 19.68 21.30 -21.30
C ALA A 643 19.85 21.06 -19.79
N PHE A 644 20.49 21.97 -19.05
CA PHE A 644 20.69 21.94 -17.60
C PHE A 644 20.12 23.18 -16.89
N GLN A 645 19.17 23.87 -17.53
CA GLN A 645 18.58 25.05 -16.91
C GLN A 645 17.89 24.68 -15.59
N ASN A 646 18.09 25.51 -14.56
CA ASN A 646 17.61 25.30 -13.19
C ASN A 646 18.21 24.08 -12.46
N CYS A 647 19.33 23.52 -12.92
CA CYS A 647 20.11 22.54 -12.17
C CYS A 647 20.97 23.23 -11.09
N TRP A 648 20.35 23.64 -9.98
CA TRP A 648 20.99 24.49 -8.95
C TRP A 648 22.18 23.85 -8.24
N GLY A 649 22.15 22.53 -8.03
CA GLY A 649 23.14 21.80 -7.25
C GLY A 649 24.47 21.52 -7.98
N ILE A 650 24.54 21.67 -9.31
CA ILE A 650 25.76 21.35 -10.07
C ILE A 650 26.88 22.28 -9.61
N GLU A 651 27.95 21.71 -9.07
CA GLU A 651 29.08 22.43 -8.48
C GLU A 651 30.15 22.79 -9.52
N GLY A 652 30.20 22.05 -10.62
CA GLY A 652 31.06 22.40 -11.73
C GLY A 652 30.81 21.64 -13.01
N VAL A 653 31.50 22.08 -14.06
CA VAL A 653 31.42 21.47 -15.38
C VAL A 653 32.82 21.32 -15.98
N ILE A 654 33.08 20.18 -16.63
CA ILE A 654 34.29 19.91 -17.39
C ILE A 654 33.88 19.71 -18.85
N PHE A 655 34.20 20.67 -19.69
CA PHE A 655 33.98 20.56 -21.14
C PHE A 655 35.14 19.82 -21.81
N ASN A 656 34.83 18.95 -22.78
CA ASN A 656 35.84 18.22 -23.56
C ASN A 656 36.69 19.16 -24.44
N ASP A 657 37.58 18.56 -25.25
CA ASP A 657 38.46 19.26 -26.19
C ASP A 657 37.85 19.53 -27.57
N GLY A 658 36.67 18.96 -27.87
CA GLY A 658 35.96 19.06 -29.16
C GLY A 658 34.61 19.80 -29.12
N LEU A 659 34.28 20.46 -28.00
CA LEU A 659 33.00 21.14 -27.80
C LEU A 659 32.98 22.43 -28.62
N GLU A 660 32.04 22.57 -29.53
CA GLU A 660 31.95 23.73 -30.41
C GLU A 660 30.94 24.77 -29.91
N THR A 661 29.78 24.32 -29.39
CA THR A 661 28.66 25.21 -29.05
C THR A 661 27.94 24.83 -27.76
N ILE A 662 27.61 25.85 -26.95
CA ILE A 662 26.73 25.73 -25.78
C ILE A 662 25.43 26.52 -26.05
N GLY A 663 24.30 25.82 -26.12
CA GLY A 663 22.99 26.36 -26.52
C GLY A 663 22.39 27.38 -25.54
N GLN A 664 21.40 28.13 -26.02
CA GLN A 664 20.75 29.21 -25.26
C GLN A 664 20.26 28.70 -23.88
N TYR A 665 20.57 29.45 -22.80
CA TYR A 665 20.21 29.11 -21.41
C TYR A 665 20.66 27.74 -20.88
N ALA A 666 21.59 27.04 -21.55
CA ALA A 666 21.95 25.66 -21.20
C ALA A 666 22.30 25.43 -19.71
N PHE A 667 22.95 26.39 -19.04
CA PHE A 667 23.28 26.33 -17.59
C PHE A 667 22.68 27.52 -16.82
N SER A 668 21.56 28.07 -17.31
CA SER A 668 20.91 29.19 -16.66
C SER A 668 20.39 28.78 -15.28
N ASN A 669 20.64 29.63 -14.28
CA ASN A 669 20.35 29.43 -12.86
C ASN A 669 21.08 28.25 -12.21
N CYS A 670 22.17 27.73 -12.77
CA CYS A 670 23.03 26.75 -12.08
C CYS A 670 23.90 27.42 -10.99
N HIS A 671 23.27 27.88 -9.92
CA HIS A 671 23.91 28.71 -8.89
C HIS A 671 25.07 28.03 -8.15
N GLY A 672 25.07 26.69 -8.08
CA GLY A 672 26.13 25.91 -7.46
C GLY A 672 27.47 25.92 -8.19
N ILE A 673 27.50 26.32 -9.47
CA ILE A 673 28.72 26.24 -10.29
C ILE A 673 29.78 27.17 -9.69
N GLY A 674 30.77 26.56 -9.05
CA GLY A 674 31.97 27.16 -8.48
C GLY A 674 33.24 26.68 -9.16
N ARG A 675 33.13 25.85 -10.20
CA ARG A 675 34.27 25.40 -10.99
C ARG A 675 33.87 25.15 -12.44
N ILE A 676 34.63 25.70 -13.36
CA ILE A 676 34.52 25.38 -14.78
C ILE A 676 35.91 25.03 -15.28
N VAL A 677 36.04 23.85 -15.89
CA VAL A 677 37.22 23.47 -16.68
C VAL A 677 36.78 23.35 -18.12
N SER A 678 37.52 23.98 -19.03
CA SER A 678 37.35 23.73 -20.46
C SER A 678 38.63 23.15 -21.01
N LYS A 679 38.60 21.91 -21.53
CA LYS A 679 39.76 21.25 -22.14
C LYS A 679 40.03 21.72 -23.59
N SER A 680 39.08 22.42 -24.20
CA SER A 680 39.19 22.95 -25.56
C SER A 680 40.30 23.99 -25.69
N THR A 681 41.09 23.90 -26.77
CA THR A 681 42.13 24.89 -27.07
C THR A 681 41.56 26.14 -27.74
N ILE A 682 40.41 26.00 -28.42
CA ILE A 682 39.62 27.08 -29.00
C ILE A 682 38.37 27.25 -28.10
N PRO A 683 38.07 28.47 -27.61
CA PRO A 683 36.89 28.69 -26.77
C PRO A 683 35.57 28.29 -27.47
N PRO A 684 34.75 27.39 -26.89
CA PRO A 684 33.43 27.07 -27.43
C PRO A 684 32.53 28.31 -27.53
N TYR A 685 31.67 28.36 -28.54
CA TYR A 685 30.69 29.44 -28.68
C TYR A 685 29.63 29.36 -27.57
N ILE A 686 29.49 30.46 -26.81
CA ILE A 686 28.47 30.62 -25.76
C ILE A 686 27.28 31.39 -26.34
N ALA A 687 26.11 30.74 -26.44
CA ALA A 687 24.86 31.41 -26.79
C ALA A 687 24.33 32.33 -25.67
N ALA A 688 23.26 33.07 -25.96
CA ALA A 688 22.68 34.00 -24.99
C ALA A 688 22.21 33.30 -23.70
N GLY A 689 22.57 33.87 -22.54
CA GLY A 689 22.07 33.45 -21.23
C GLY A 689 22.59 32.11 -20.70
N VAL A 690 23.57 31.48 -21.34
CA VAL A 690 24.12 30.16 -20.95
C VAL A 690 24.45 30.08 -19.46
N PHE A 691 25.21 31.03 -18.92
CA PHE A 691 25.61 31.06 -17.50
C PHE A 691 24.89 32.17 -16.71
N GLN A 692 23.67 32.53 -17.10
CA GLN A 692 22.86 33.47 -16.32
C GLN A 692 22.66 32.92 -14.90
N GLY A 693 22.91 33.72 -13.86
CA GLY A 693 22.78 33.27 -12.47
C GLY A 693 24.01 32.54 -11.88
N VAL A 694 25.04 32.23 -12.68
CA VAL A 694 26.32 31.70 -12.19
C VAL A 694 27.20 32.85 -11.66
N ALA A 695 27.86 32.64 -10.51
CA ALA A 695 28.70 33.65 -9.88
C ALA A 695 30.10 33.75 -10.53
N LYS A 696 30.15 34.35 -11.73
CA LYS A 696 31.35 34.43 -12.61
C LYS A 696 32.61 35.04 -11.97
N ASP A 697 32.46 35.75 -10.86
CA ASP A 697 33.55 36.39 -10.12
C ASP A 697 34.12 35.50 -8.99
N ASN A 698 33.36 34.49 -8.54
CA ASN A 698 33.63 33.75 -7.30
C ASN A 698 34.61 32.60 -7.45
N PHE A 699 34.94 32.20 -8.67
CA PHE A 699 35.90 31.15 -8.93
C PHE A 699 36.78 31.44 -10.15
N THR A 700 37.72 30.55 -10.41
CA THR A 700 38.61 30.61 -11.56
C THR A 700 38.15 29.61 -12.60
N VAL A 701 37.94 30.06 -13.84
CA VAL A 701 37.80 29.17 -14.99
C VAL A 701 39.17 28.62 -15.33
N GLU A 702 39.26 27.30 -15.41
CA GLU A 702 40.52 26.60 -15.63
C GLU A 702 40.58 26.12 -17.09
N VAL A 703 41.63 26.52 -17.80
CA VAL A 703 41.77 26.26 -19.26
C VAL A 703 43.19 25.81 -19.59
N PRO A 704 43.45 25.21 -20.78
CA PRO A 704 44.80 24.93 -21.24
C PRO A 704 45.69 26.17 -21.16
N GLU A 705 46.91 25.99 -20.66
CA GLU A 705 47.87 27.08 -20.45
C GLU A 705 48.11 27.91 -21.73
N SER A 706 48.16 27.23 -22.88
CA SER A 706 48.31 27.86 -24.20
C SER A 706 47.13 28.75 -24.62
N SER A 707 45.95 28.55 -24.02
CA SER A 707 44.68 29.13 -24.47
C SER A 707 44.14 30.19 -23.51
N VAL A 708 44.80 30.45 -22.38
CA VAL A 708 44.37 31.43 -21.36
C VAL A 708 44.04 32.79 -22.01
N SER A 709 44.90 33.30 -22.90
CA SER A 709 44.71 34.59 -23.56
C SER A 709 43.52 34.62 -24.54
N GLN A 710 43.23 33.50 -25.21
CA GLN A 710 42.07 33.39 -26.11
C GLN A 710 40.76 33.37 -25.31
N TYR A 711 40.69 32.61 -24.22
CA TYR A 711 39.52 32.59 -23.34
C TYR A 711 39.23 33.95 -22.69
N GLN A 712 40.27 34.72 -22.36
CA GLN A 712 40.12 36.07 -21.80
C GLN A 712 39.50 37.10 -22.77
N THR A 713 39.47 36.81 -24.07
CA THR A 713 38.92 37.73 -25.10
C THR A 713 37.67 37.20 -25.79
N ALA A 714 37.35 35.91 -25.63
CA ALA A 714 36.19 35.28 -26.25
C ALA A 714 34.86 35.74 -25.61
N VAL A 715 33.85 36.01 -26.46
CA VAL A 715 32.52 36.45 -26.01
C VAL A 715 31.89 35.42 -25.08
N GLY A 716 31.34 35.88 -23.95
CA GLY A 716 30.78 35.04 -22.88
C GLY A 716 31.82 34.50 -21.90
N TRP A 717 32.98 34.05 -22.39
CA TRP A 717 34.09 33.61 -21.53
C TRP A 717 34.82 34.77 -20.85
N ALA A 718 34.97 35.90 -21.55
CA ALA A 718 35.56 37.12 -21.01
C ALA A 718 34.77 37.75 -19.84
N ASP A 719 33.54 37.28 -19.59
CA ASP A 719 32.74 37.70 -18.42
C ASP A 719 33.29 37.12 -17.09
N PHE A 720 34.12 36.07 -17.13
CA PHE A 720 34.72 35.48 -15.93
C PHE A 720 36.01 36.22 -15.55
N LYS A 721 36.07 36.79 -14.34
CA LYS A 721 37.20 37.64 -13.90
C LYS A 721 38.53 36.89 -13.75
N ARG A 722 38.47 35.59 -13.46
CA ARG A 722 39.66 34.77 -13.21
C ARG A 722 39.66 33.62 -14.19
N ILE A 723 40.67 33.60 -15.05
CA ILE A 723 40.95 32.52 -15.97
C ILE A 723 42.42 32.14 -15.77
N SER A 724 42.68 30.88 -15.40
CA SER A 724 44.05 30.42 -15.10
C SER A 724 44.29 28.98 -15.59
N ALA A 725 45.53 28.53 -15.48
CA ALA A 725 45.87 27.14 -15.79
C ALA A 725 45.38 26.19 -14.67
N TYR A 726 44.75 25.07 -15.07
CA TYR A 726 44.19 24.03 -14.20
C TYR A 726 45.23 23.28 -13.31
N ARG A 727 44.94 23.03 -11.99
CA ARG A 727 45.79 22.29 -10.98
C ARG A 727 45.00 21.53 -9.83
N GLU A 728 45.41 20.34 -9.31
CA GLU A 728 44.61 19.39 -8.43
C GLU A 728 45.45 18.75 -7.24
N LEU A 729 45.03 18.75 -5.93
CA LEU A 729 45.58 17.90 -4.79
C LEU A 729 44.66 17.81 -3.50
N SER A 730 44.14 16.63 -3.08
CA SER A 730 43.29 16.43 -1.86
C SER A 730 43.25 14.98 -1.31
N VAL A 731 42.88 14.73 -0.03
CA VAL A 731 42.74 13.37 0.58
C VAL A 731 41.36 13.13 1.26
N SER A 732 40.78 11.93 1.11
CA SER A 732 39.52 11.52 1.77
C SER A 732 39.56 10.05 2.24
N PRO A 733 38.97 9.66 3.40
CA PRO A 733 38.27 10.49 4.41
C PRO A 733 39.22 11.45 5.17
N GLY A 734 38.73 12.19 6.17
CA GLY A 734 39.52 13.18 6.93
C GLY A 734 40.35 12.64 8.10
N SER A 735 40.01 11.45 8.61
CA SER A 735 40.77 10.75 9.66
C SER A 735 40.50 9.24 9.66
N ALA A 736 41.29 8.47 10.41
CA ALA A 736 41.06 7.03 10.61
C ALA A 736 41.38 6.57 12.04
N SER A 737 40.66 5.54 12.52
CA SER A 737 40.93 4.90 13.81
C SER A 737 40.90 3.37 13.76
N ALA A 738 41.52 2.73 14.75
CA ALA A 738 41.54 1.27 14.93
C ALA A 738 41.59 0.89 16.43
N ILE A 739 41.23 -0.36 16.74
CA ILE A 739 41.54 -0.99 18.04
C ILE A 739 42.86 -1.79 17.92
N ASN A 740 43.11 -2.75 18.82
CA ASN A 740 44.37 -3.50 18.88
C ASN A 740 44.78 -4.22 17.60
N THR A 741 43.82 -4.54 16.75
CA THR A 741 44.01 -5.38 15.56
C THR A 741 44.78 -4.62 14.49
N SER A 742 45.71 -5.30 13.82
CA SER A 742 46.30 -4.76 12.59
C SER A 742 45.23 -4.71 11.51
N VAL A 743 44.97 -3.52 10.97
CA VAL A 743 43.89 -3.31 10.02
C VAL A 743 44.23 -2.22 9.03
N THR A 744 43.71 -2.36 7.81
CA THR A 744 43.93 -1.42 6.71
C THR A 744 42.69 -0.58 6.47
N ARG A 745 42.89 0.71 6.18
CA ARG A 745 41.87 1.68 5.77
C ARG A 745 42.25 2.23 4.40
N ASP A 746 41.28 2.36 3.51
CA ASP A 746 41.50 2.93 2.18
C ASP A 746 41.33 4.46 2.21
N LEU A 747 42.25 5.16 1.55
CA LEU A 747 42.24 6.61 1.35
C LEU A 747 42.27 6.91 -0.14
N ILE A 748 41.60 7.97 -0.60
CA ILE A 748 41.72 8.47 -1.96
C ILE A 748 42.47 9.80 -1.92
N LEU A 749 43.64 9.83 -2.55
CA LEU A 749 44.39 11.06 -2.82
C LEU A 749 44.16 11.47 -4.28
N ARG A 750 43.64 12.66 -4.54
CA ARG A 750 43.49 13.21 -5.91
C ARG A 750 44.60 14.21 -6.17
N ALA A 751 45.19 14.24 -7.37
CA ALA A 751 46.23 15.21 -7.72
C ALA A 751 46.27 15.55 -9.23
N GLU A 752 46.98 16.60 -9.64
CA GLU A 752 47.19 16.99 -11.05
C GLU A 752 48.46 16.40 -11.67
N GLY A 753 49.36 15.90 -10.83
CA GLY A 753 50.68 15.47 -11.22
C GLY A 753 51.31 14.64 -10.13
N ASN A 754 52.64 14.62 -10.10
CA ASN A 754 53.37 13.86 -9.11
C ASN A 754 53.14 14.43 -7.69
N TRP A 755 53.00 13.56 -6.71
CA TRP A 755 52.85 13.89 -5.29
C TRP A 755 53.72 12.95 -4.42
N ILE A 756 54.04 13.40 -3.21
CA ILE A 756 54.84 12.67 -2.20
C ILE A 756 54.20 12.74 -0.81
N VAL A 757 54.53 11.78 0.05
CA VAL A 757 54.25 11.80 1.50
C VAL A 757 55.43 12.45 2.22
N GLU A 758 55.19 13.56 2.91
CA GLU A 758 56.21 14.35 3.62
C GLU A 758 56.52 13.75 5.01
N SER A 759 55.51 13.24 5.73
CA SER A 759 55.68 12.60 7.04
C SER A 759 54.49 11.68 7.43
N LYS A 760 54.72 10.70 8.32
CA LYS A 760 53.71 9.81 8.92
C LYS A 760 54.18 9.25 10.29
N PRO A 761 53.31 8.73 11.18
CA PRO A 761 53.72 8.06 12.42
C PRO A 761 54.35 6.68 12.15
N ASP A 762 55.23 6.21 13.05
CA ASP A 762 55.96 4.92 12.87
C ASP A 762 55.07 3.68 12.97
N TRP A 763 53.96 3.79 13.69
CA TRP A 763 52.98 2.72 13.90
C TRP A 763 51.89 2.65 12.81
N VAL A 764 52.05 3.44 11.75
CA VAL A 764 51.22 3.43 10.55
C VAL A 764 52.10 3.21 9.32
N THR A 765 51.64 2.40 8.38
CA THR A 765 52.28 2.25 7.06
C THR A 765 51.33 2.67 5.95
N LEU A 766 51.88 3.22 4.88
CA LEU A 766 51.17 3.49 3.63
C LEU A 766 51.77 2.59 2.56
N ASP A 767 50.95 2.01 1.70
CA ASP A 767 51.42 1.27 0.53
C ASP A 767 52.12 2.17 -0.50
N LYS A 768 51.75 3.45 -0.54
CA LYS A 768 52.30 4.47 -1.45
C LYS A 768 52.83 5.67 -0.67
N MET A 769 54.11 5.97 -0.89
CA MET A 769 54.80 7.16 -0.36
C MET A 769 54.92 8.29 -1.39
N SER A 770 54.51 8.02 -2.63
CA SER A 770 54.44 8.97 -3.73
C SER A 770 53.52 8.41 -4.81
N GLY A 771 53.04 9.25 -5.71
CA GLY A 771 52.26 8.81 -6.85
C GLY A 771 52.04 9.92 -7.87
N ASN A 772 51.17 9.66 -8.84
CA ASN A 772 50.81 10.62 -9.87
C ASN A 772 49.28 10.70 -9.93
N LYS A 773 48.77 11.93 -10.00
CA LYS A 773 47.34 12.22 -10.06
C LYS A 773 46.53 11.52 -8.97
N ILE A 774 45.43 10.85 -9.33
CA ILE A 774 44.58 10.11 -8.41
C ILE A 774 45.28 8.82 -7.99
N ALA A 775 45.33 8.57 -6.68
CA ALA A 775 45.85 7.37 -6.10
C ALA A 775 45.01 6.93 -4.92
N GLU A 776 44.58 5.67 -4.96
CA GLU A 776 44.12 4.95 -3.78
C GLU A 776 45.35 4.59 -2.92
N ILE A 777 45.29 4.89 -1.63
CA ILE A 777 46.37 4.67 -0.66
C ILE A 777 45.82 3.81 0.46
N LYS A 778 46.49 2.69 0.73
CA LYS A 778 46.17 1.77 1.82
C LYS A 778 46.96 2.16 3.06
N LEU A 779 46.25 2.60 4.10
CA LEU A 779 46.80 2.94 5.40
C LEU A 779 46.61 1.77 6.37
N THR A 780 47.72 1.16 6.81
CA THR A 780 47.68 0.02 7.74
C THR A 780 48.11 0.46 9.14
N PHE A 781 47.24 0.22 10.13
CA PHE A 781 47.58 0.27 11.54
C PHE A 781 48.35 -1.00 11.92
N GLN A 782 49.47 -0.84 12.60
CA GLN A 782 50.19 -1.99 13.15
C GLN A 782 49.44 -2.58 14.35
N GLN A 783 49.60 -3.89 14.55
CA GLN A 783 49.10 -4.59 15.73
C GLN A 783 49.55 -3.88 17.02
N MET A 784 48.65 -3.75 17.98
CA MET A 784 48.93 -3.22 19.30
C MET A 784 48.58 -4.28 20.36
N SER A 785 49.53 -4.62 21.24
CA SER A 785 49.31 -5.65 22.27
C SER A 785 48.18 -5.27 23.21
N SER A 786 47.33 -6.23 23.58
CA SER A 786 46.29 -6.02 24.59
C SER A 786 46.91 -5.56 25.92
N GLY A 787 46.36 -4.51 26.53
CA GLY A 787 46.88 -3.83 27.72
C GLY A 787 47.82 -2.64 27.45
N SER A 788 48.09 -2.28 26.18
CA SER A 788 48.92 -1.11 25.83
C SER A 788 48.18 0.22 26.03
N ALA A 789 48.91 1.33 26.13
CA ALA A 789 48.31 2.67 26.11
C ALA A 789 47.82 3.07 24.71
N ASN A 790 46.78 3.90 24.64
CA ASN A 790 46.25 4.46 23.39
C ASN A 790 47.29 5.38 22.70
N ARG A 791 47.23 5.52 21.36
CA ARG A 791 48.19 6.34 20.56
C ARG A 791 47.52 7.17 19.46
N GLU A 792 48.05 8.35 19.12
CA GLU A 792 47.53 9.30 18.09
C GLU A 792 48.66 9.94 17.24
N GLY A 793 48.38 10.39 15.99
CA GLY A 793 49.36 11.00 15.05
C GLY A 793 48.77 11.54 13.73
N GLU A 794 49.62 11.98 12.78
CA GLU A 794 49.23 12.58 11.47
C GLU A 794 50.10 12.16 10.27
N VAL A 795 49.51 12.09 9.06
CA VAL A 795 50.14 11.88 7.74
C VAL A 795 50.06 13.16 6.88
N VAL A 796 51.11 13.52 6.15
CA VAL A 796 51.20 14.77 5.34
C VAL A 796 51.54 14.49 3.87
N PHE A 797 50.80 15.04 2.90
CA PHE A 797 50.99 14.89 1.45
C PHE A 797 51.37 16.22 0.76
N LYS A 798 52.15 16.18 -0.34
CA LYS A 798 52.65 17.36 -1.10
C LYS A 798 52.75 17.11 -2.62
N LEU A 799 52.46 18.10 -3.48
CA LEU A 799 52.79 18.02 -4.92
C LEU A 799 54.32 18.08 -5.14
N SER A 800 54.87 17.24 -6.02
CA SER A 800 56.33 17.09 -6.20
C SER A 800 56.99 18.34 -6.77
N ASP A 801 56.37 18.96 -7.78
CA ASP A 801 56.95 20.08 -8.53
C ASP A 801 56.38 21.45 -8.10
N LYS A 802 55.55 21.48 -7.05
CA LYS A 802 54.75 22.64 -6.64
C LYS A 802 54.66 22.71 -5.12
N ASP A 803 54.65 23.91 -4.53
CA ASP A 803 54.59 24.07 -3.07
C ASP A 803 53.15 24.06 -2.54
N TYR A 804 52.50 22.89 -2.52
CA TYR A 804 51.11 22.71 -2.08
C TYR A 804 50.94 21.39 -1.29
N ARG A 805 50.21 21.40 -0.14
CA ARG A 805 50.12 20.29 0.86
C ARG A 805 48.70 19.99 1.37
N THR A 806 48.47 18.78 1.90
CA THR A 806 47.29 18.37 2.71
C THR A 806 47.65 17.41 3.87
N ARG A 807 46.85 17.32 4.96
CA ARG A 807 47.13 16.56 6.22
C ARG A 807 45.98 15.60 6.63
N PHE A 808 46.30 14.47 7.26
CA PHE A 808 45.34 13.39 7.62
C PHE A 808 45.60 12.79 9.03
N LYS A 809 44.60 12.71 9.92
CA LYS A 809 44.74 12.28 11.34
C LYS A 809 44.53 10.76 11.56
N VAL A 810 45.28 10.15 12.49
CA VAL A 810 45.17 8.73 12.88
C VAL A 810 45.17 8.48 14.40
N SER A 811 44.38 7.52 14.91
CA SER A 811 44.32 7.13 16.33
C SER A 811 44.14 5.60 16.55
N GLN A 812 44.69 5.01 17.61
CA GLN A 812 44.52 3.59 17.96
C GLN A 812 44.29 3.33 19.46
N TYR A 813 43.34 2.45 19.80
CA TYR A 813 42.82 2.24 21.17
C TYR A 813 42.93 0.79 21.67
N ASN A 814 43.07 0.60 22.98
CA ASN A 814 43.18 -0.73 23.61
C ASN A 814 41.81 -1.33 23.97
N TYR A 815 41.60 -2.60 23.63
CA TYR A 815 40.38 -3.37 23.82
C TYR A 815 40.66 -4.89 23.87
N GLU A 816 39.74 -5.65 24.46
CA GLU A 816 39.92 -7.08 24.72
C GLU A 816 39.64 -7.98 23.50
N TYR A 817 38.73 -7.58 22.62
CA TYR A 817 38.38 -8.33 21.41
C TYR A 817 39.01 -7.71 20.15
N ALA A 818 39.32 -8.55 19.17
CA ALA A 818 39.76 -8.09 17.86
C ALA A 818 38.62 -7.43 17.08
N GLU A 819 38.97 -6.59 16.11
CA GLU A 819 38.01 -6.07 15.13
C GLU A 819 37.46 -7.27 14.34
N ASP A 820 36.16 -7.27 14.09
CA ASP A 820 35.42 -8.32 13.39
C ASP A 820 35.28 -9.66 14.14
N HIS A 821 35.63 -9.71 15.42
CA HIS A 821 35.41 -10.89 16.25
C HIS A 821 33.92 -11.08 16.58
N PHE A 822 33.39 -12.30 16.41
CA PHE A 822 32.02 -12.65 16.77
C PHE A 822 31.90 -13.33 18.12
N LEU A 823 30.97 -12.83 18.94
CA LEU A 823 30.61 -13.36 20.25
C LEU A 823 29.27 -14.08 20.18
N THR A 824 29.15 -15.21 20.89
CA THR A 824 27.89 -15.91 21.12
C THR A 824 27.31 -15.44 22.46
N LEU A 825 26.15 -14.78 22.42
CA LEU A 825 25.47 -14.24 23.60
C LEU A 825 24.47 -15.24 24.19
N HIS A 826 23.85 -16.08 23.35
CA HIS A 826 22.94 -17.14 23.75
C HIS A 826 22.91 -18.25 22.69
N SER A 827 22.72 -19.49 23.10
CA SER A 827 22.62 -20.65 22.20
C SER A 827 21.29 -21.37 22.38
N ALA A 828 20.70 -21.79 21.27
CA ALA A 828 19.45 -22.54 21.28
C ALA A 828 19.65 -23.91 21.94
N THR A 829 18.65 -24.33 22.72
CA THR A 829 18.57 -25.67 23.30
C THR A 829 17.41 -26.48 22.73
N LYS A 830 16.63 -25.91 21.80
CA LYS A 830 15.53 -26.57 21.07
C LYS A 830 15.55 -26.25 19.58
N GLY A 831 15.08 -27.21 18.78
CA GLY A 831 15.06 -27.15 17.32
C GLY A 831 16.45 -26.97 16.70
N ASN A 832 16.48 -26.57 15.44
CA ASN A 832 17.72 -26.29 14.70
C ASN A 832 18.38 -24.95 15.08
N GLY A 833 17.75 -24.16 15.96
CA GLY A 833 18.19 -22.84 16.36
C GLY A 833 17.81 -21.74 15.37
N VAL A 834 17.05 -20.77 15.84
CA VAL A 834 16.63 -19.57 15.11
C VAL A 834 17.65 -18.47 15.33
N ASN A 835 18.29 -17.99 14.28
CA ASN A 835 19.41 -17.05 14.41
C ASN A 835 18.94 -15.60 14.55
N ILE A 836 19.55 -14.87 15.48
CA ILE A 836 19.46 -13.41 15.61
C ILE A 836 20.87 -12.84 15.73
N VAL A 837 21.18 -11.80 14.95
CA VAL A 837 22.48 -11.11 14.99
C VAL A 837 22.26 -9.65 15.37
N PHE A 838 22.80 -9.23 16.51
CA PHE A 838 22.83 -7.84 16.95
C PHE A 838 24.17 -7.19 16.56
N LEU A 839 24.11 -6.16 15.73
CA LEU A 839 25.27 -5.38 15.29
C LEU A 839 25.12 -3.95 15.79
N GLY A 840 26.23 -3.27 16.08
CA GLY A 840 26.23 -1.84 16.37
C GLY A 840 26.90 -1.04 15.28
N ASP A 841 26.37 0.14 14.96
CA ASP A 841 26.99 1.09 14.02
C ASP A 841 27.15 2.49 14.63
N GLY A 842 28.15 3.22 14.15
CA GLY A 842 28.56 4.51 14.71
C GLY A 842 29.33 4.38 16.03
N TYR A 843 29.86 3.22 16.36
CA TYR A 843 30.73 3.02 17.52
C TYR A 843 32.19 3.06 17.08
N SER A 844 32.86 4.17 17.37
CA SER A 844 34.28 4.33 17.06
C SER A 844 35.15 3.36 17.86
N ALA A 845 36.41 3.19 17.47
CA ALA A 845 37.38 2.42 18.25
C ALA A 845 37.46 2.88 19.72
N LYS A 846 37.24 4.18 19.98
CA LYS A 846 37.15 4.74 21.33
C LYS A 846 35.89 4.28 22.07
N ASP A 847 34.70 4.40 21.46
CA ASP A 847 33.44 3.96 22.07
C ASP A 847 33.48 2.48 22.48
N ILE A 848 34.09 1.65 21.63
CA ILE A 848 34.27 0.22 21.87
C ILE A 848 35.24 0.01 23.04
N SER A 849 36.39 0.69 23.06
CA SER A 849 37.37 0.60 24.15
C SER A 849 36.82 0.99 25.53
N GLU A 850 35.82 1.86 25.56
CA GLU A 850 35.14 2.34 26.77
C GLU A 850 33.97 1.43 27.20
N GLY A 851 33.69 0.34 26.46
CA GLY A 851 32.67 -0.66 26.81
C GLY A 851 31.23 -0.30 26.41
N LYS A 852 31.03 0.80 25.69
CA LYS A 852 29.71 1.31 25.30
C LYS A 852 28.97 0.37 24.35
N TYR A 853 29.68 -0.24 23.41
CA TYR A 853 29.14 -1.16 22.40
C TYR A 853 28.42 -2.37 23.04
N LEU A 854 29.16 -3.21 23.78
CA LEU A 854 28.60 -4.44 24.36
C LEU A 854 27.53 -4.18 25.41
N THR A 855 27.63 -3.09 26.16
CA THR A 855 26.60 -2.70 27.13
C THR A 855 25.26 -2.50 26.42
N THR A 856 25.26 -1.73 25.32
CA THR A 856 24.05 -1.41 24.56
C THR A 856 23.47 -2.65 23.87
N ILE A 857 24.32 -3.50 23.28
CA ILE A 857 23.89 -4.74 22.61
C ILE A 857 23.18 -5.69 23.59
N ASN A 858 23.74 -5.91 24.80
CA ASN A 858 23.13 -6.79 25.79
C ASN A 858 21.77 -6.27 26.29
N GLU A 859 21.63 -4.95 26.40
CA GLU A 859 20.35 -4.32 26.77
C GLU A 859 19.28 -4.57 25.70
N ALA A 860 19.62 -4.42 24.41
CA ALA A 860 18.71 -4.72 23.29
C ALA A 860 18.24 -6.18 23.30
N VAL A 861 19.16 -7.13 23.48
CA VAL A 861 18.84 -8.56 23.60
C VAL A 861 17.85 -8.80 24.74
N GLY A 862 18.08 -8.17 25.89
CA GLY A 862 17.18 -8.25 27.04
C GLY A 862 15.77 -7.75 26.75
N HIS A 863 15.65 -6.64 26.00
CA HIS A 863 14.36 -6.07 25.64
C HIS A 863 13.52 -6.99 24.73
N LEU A 864 14.12 -7.58 23.69
CA LEU A 864 13.40 -8.49 22.79
C LEU A 864 12.86 -9.73 23.51
N PHE A 865 13.67 -10.37 24.36
CA PHE A 865 13.27 -11.59 25.08
C PHE A 865 12.43 -11.36 26.34
N SER A 866 11.99 -10.12 26.59
CA SER A 866 11.14 -9.79 27.74
C SER A 866 9.63 -9.80 27.45
N VAL A 867 9.23 -9.91 26.16
CA VAL A 867 7.83 -9.86 25.69
C VAL A 867 7.38 -11.18 25.07
N GLU A 868 6.11 -11.56 25.22
CA GLU A 868 5.55 -12.75 24.58
C GLU A 868 5.36 -12.55 23.07
N PRO A 869 5.63 -13.57 22.21
CA PRO A 869 5.99 -14.94 22.57
C PRO A 869 7.50 -15.19 22.69
N TYR A 870 8.36 -14.20 22.43
CA TYR A 870 9.82 -14.36 22.48
C TYR A 870 10.31 -14.85 23.84
N LYS A 871 9.65 -14.40 24.91
CA LYS A 871 9.92 -14.85 26.28
C LYS A 871 9.68 -16.35 26.45
N THR A 872 8.51 -16.86 26.07
CA THR A 872 8.18 -18.30 26.15
C THR A 872 9.09 -19.16 25.26
N TYR A 873 9.46 -18.65 24.08
CA TYR A 873 10.21 -19.41 23.07
C TYR A 873 11.72 -19.10 23.03
N LYS A 874 12.28 -18.45 24.06
CA LYS A 874 13.70 -18.02 24.11
C LYS A 874 14.70 -19.15 23.84
N GLU A 875 14.40 -20.37 24.27
CA GLU A 875 15.24 -21.55 24.10
C GLU A 875 15.43 -22.01 22.65
N TYR A 876 14.65 -21.48 21.70
CA TYR A 876 14.80 -21.76 20.27
C TYR A 876 15.84 -20.88 19.57
N PHE A 877 16.38 -19.84 20.22
CA PHE A 877 17.18 -18.84 19.52
C PHE A 877 18.69 -18.97 19.75
N ASN A 878 19.46 -18.75 18.70
CA ASN A 878 20.89 -18.45 18.76
C ASN A 878 21.07 -16.93 18.63
N VAL A 879 21.87 -16.30 19.50
CA VAL A 879 22.07 -14.85 19.53
C VAL A 879 23.54 -14.51 19.44
N TYR A 880 23.90 -13.66 18.47
CA TYR A 880 25.28 -13.27 18.19
C TYR A 880 25.48 -11.76 18.16
N THR A 881 26.73 -11.32 18.33
CA THR A 881 27.18 -9.96 17.99
C THR A 881 28.60 -9.98 17.44
N GLY A 882 28.93 -9.10 16.50
CA GLY A 882 30.29 -8.92 15.97
C GLY A 882 30.88 -7.58 16.39
N ILE A 883 32.19 -7.49 16.67
CA ILE A 883 32.87 -6.24 17.07
C ILE A 883 33.14 -5.36 15.84
N ALA A 884 32.10 -4.65 15.43
CA ALA A 884 32.07 -3.76 14.28
C ALA A 884 32.63 -2.36 14.62
N VAL A 885 33.88 -2.08 14.24
CA VAL A 885 34.51 -0.77 14.47
C VAL A 885 34.11 0.23 13.37
N SER A 886 33.52 1.36 13.77
CA SER A 886 33.23 2.49 12.89
C SER A 886 34.42 3.47 12.81
N PRO A 887 34.68 4.11 11.65
CA PRO A 887 35.70 5.16 11.54
C PRO A 887 35.47 6.34 12.49
N GLU A 888 34.22 6.77 12.64
CA GLU A 888 33.78 7.89 13.46
C GLU A 888 32.68 7.48 14.46
N SER A 889 32.50 8.28 15.52
CA SER A 889 31.46 8.07 16.54
C SER A 889 30.17 8.79 16.15
N GLY A 890 29.04 8.10 16.35
CA GLY A 890 27.71 8.64 16.09
C GLY A 890 27.17 8.29 14.71
N ILE A 891 25.98 8.80 14.44
CA ILE A 891 25.27 8.62 13.17
C ILE A 891 25.03 9.99 12.54
N GLY A 892 25.39 10.13 11.27
CA GLY A 892 25.24 11.37 10.51
C GLY A 892 23.80 11.68 10.14
N SER A 893 23.53 12.85 9.54
CA SER A 893 22.23 13.24 8.98
C SER A 893 22.37 13.64 7.51
N VAL A 894 21.26 13.95 6.83
CA VAL A 894 21.28 14.55 5.48
C VAL A 894 22.14 15.82 5.36
N ASN A 895 22.42 16.49 6.49
CA ASN A 895 23.22 17.71 6.56
C ASN A 895 24.61 17.49 7.21
N THR A 896 24.90 16.28 7.72
CA THR A 896 26.12 15.97 8.46
C THR A 896 26.62 14.59 8.10
N ILE A 897 27.74 14.48 7.38
CA ILE A 897 28.33 13.18 7.06
C ILE A 897 29.14 12.68 8.27
N ILE A 898 28.84 11.46 8.74
CA ILE A 898 29.65 10.72 9.71
C ILE A 898 29.95 9.35 9.09
N ASN A 899 31.22 9.02 8.94
CA ASN A 899 31.69 7.76 8.38
C ASN A 899 31.61 6.68 9.46
N ASN A 900 30.68 5.76 9.30
CA ASN A 900 30.53 4.59 10.16
C ASN A 900 30.67 3.30 9.35
N ARG A 901 30.63 2.15 10.03
CA ARG A 901 31.03 0.88 9.41
C ARG A 901 30.03 0.43 8.34
N PHE A 902 28.74 0.60 8.62
CA PHE A 902 27.67 0.09 7.78
C PHE A 902 26.92 1.20 7.02
N ASN A 903 27.51 2.40 6.95
CA ASN A 903 26.97 3.58 6.27
C ASN A 903 25.56 3.96 6.78
N THR A 904 25.31 3.79 8.08
CA THR A 904 24.05 4.20 8.72
C THR A 904 23.95 5.72 8.83
N TYR A 905 22.82 6.31 8.50
CA TYR A 905 22.58 7.76 8.64
C TYR A 905 21.12 8.05 8.98
N ALA A 906 20.85 9.25 9.46
CA ALA A 906 19.53 9.77 9.76
C ALA A 906 18.96 10.52 8.55
N LEU A 907 17.92 9.93 7.97
CA LEU A 907 17.05 10.56 6.97
C LEU A 907 16.23 11.63 7.70
N GLY A 908 16.27 12.88 7.23
CA GLY A 908 15.58 14.00 7.89
C GLY A 908 14.13 13.65 8.26
N GLY A 909 13.77 13.80 9.53
CA GLY A 909 12.49 13.34 10.10
C GLY A 909 12.59 12.19 11.11
N GLY A 910 13.79 11.69 11.41
CA GLY A 910 14.05 10.74 12.51
C GLY A 910 14.40 9.31 12.06
N VAL A 911 14.10 8.93 10.82
CA VAL A 911 14.30 7.56 10.31
C VAL A 911 15.79 7.23 10.11
N LEU A 912 16.23 6.05 10.56
CA LEU A 912 17.60 5.56 10.39
C LEU A 912 17.73 4.57 9.23
N GLY A 913 18.89 4.47 8.58
CA GLY A 913 19.07 3.41 7.59
C GLY A 913 20.42 3.45 6.88
N PRO A 914 20.73 2.44 6.06
CA PRO A 914 21.92 2.45 5.23
C PRO A 914 21.77 3.50 4.13
N ASN A 915 22.83 4.26 3.83
CA ASN A 915 22.86 5.22 2.74
C ASN A 915 22.90 4.54 1.38
N THR A 916 21.78 3.91 1.01
CA THR A 916 21.61 3.22 -0.28
C THR A 916 21.71 4.17 -1.48
N THR A 917 21.54 5.49 -1.26
CA THR A 917 21.72 6.54 -2.27
C THR A 917 23.20 6.83 -2.56
N MET A 918 24.10 6.68 -1.59
CA MET A 918 25.56 6.84 -1.78
C MET A 918 26.31 5.50 -1.87
N CYS A 919 25.68 4.39 -1.47
CA CYS A 919 26.22 3.03 -1.52
C CYS A 919 25.08 2.01 -1.76
N PRO A 920 24.69 1.78 -3.02
CA PRO A 920 23.78 0.69 -3.38
C PRO A 920 24.37 -0.66 -2.97
N GLY A 921 23.62 -1.48 -2.22
CA GLY A 921 24.10 -2.75 -1.67
C GLY A 921 24.78 -2.66 -0.30
N CYS A 922 24.79 -1.49 0.35
CA CYS A 922 25.34 -1.38 1.71
C CYS A 922 24.54 -2.16 2.77
N ASP A 923 23.25 -2.39 2.55
CA ASP A 923 22.43 -3.36 3.27
C ASP A 923 22.93 -4.81 3.07
N LEU A 924 23.37 -5.18 1.87
CA LEU A 924 24.03 -6.48 1.63
C LEU A 924 25.30 -6.60 2.47
N SER A 925 26.08 -5.53 2.63
CA SER A 925 27.29 -5.56 3.48
C SER A 925 26.98 -5.86 4.95
N VAL A 926 25.80 -5.44 5.44
CA VAL A 926 25.32 -5.76 6.79
C VAL A 926 24.97 -7.24 6.89
N LEU A 927 24.22 -7.77 5.91
CA LEU A 927 23.84 -9.18 5.85
C LEU A 927 25.05 -10.10 5.65
N GLU A 928 26.00 -9.74 4.79
CA GLU A 928 27.28 -10.42 4.58
C GLU A 928 28.13 -10.43 5.84
N TYR A 929 28.17 -9.31 6.56
CA TYR A 929 28.85 -9.26 7.85
C TYR A 929 28.16 -10.16 8.87
N ALA A 930 26.82 -10.10 8.96
CA ALA A 930 26.04 -10.97 9.84
C ALA A 930 26.21 -12.46 9.50
N ALA A 931 26.40 -12.80 8.22
CA ALA A 931 26.66 -14.17 7.76
C ALA A 931 28.00 -14.75 8.23
N LYS A 932 28.87 -13.95 8.84
CA LYS A 932 30.11 -14.43 9.51
C LYS A 932 29.85 -14.94 10.92
N ALA A 933 28.63 -14.78 11.45
CA ALA A 933 28.26 -15.35 12.74
C ALA A 933 28.25 -16.89 12.68
N PRO A 934 28.59 -17.60 13.78
CA PRO A 934 28.89 -19.04 13.78
C PRO A 934 27.90 -19.99 13.07
N THR A 935 26.59 -19.71 13.10
CA THR A 935 25.54 -20.56 12.49
C THR A 935 24.77 -19.86 11.37
N VAL A 936 25.19 -18.65 10.99
CA VAL A 936 24.56 -17.88 9.92
C VAL A 936 25.34 -18.10 8.63
N ASN A 937 24.65 -18.19 7.51
CA ASN A 937 25.24 -18.31 6.18
C ASN A 937 24.23 -17.85 5.12
N GLU A 938 24.67 -17.80 3.87
CA GLU A 938 23.83 -17.36 2.74
C GLU A 938 22.51 -18.15 2.62
N SER A 939 22.49 -19.44 2.95
CA SER A 939 21.28 -20.27 2.83
C SER A 939 20.22 -20.01 3.92
N ASN A 940 20.60 -19.36 5.03
CA ASN A 940 19.70 -19.11 6.16
C ASN A 940 19.61 -17.63 6.59
N ILE A 941 20.28 -16.71 5.88
CA ILE A 941 20.23 -15.27 6.17
C ILE A 941 18.80 -14.71 6.02
N ALA A 942 18.03 -15.21 5.04
CA ALA A 942 16.61 -14.89 4.87
C ALA A 942 15.71 -15.30 6.06
N LYS A 943 16.20 -16.21 6.91
CA LYS A 943 15.54 -16.66 8.14
C LYS A 943 16.21 -16.12 9.41
N THR A 944 17.19 -15.23 9.26
CA THR A 944 17.96 -14.63 10.35
C THR A 944 17.48 -13.20 10.57
N LEU A 945 17.10 -12.85 11.80
CA LEU A 945 16.84 -11.46 12.14
C LEU A 945 18.18 -10.74 12.38
N VAL A 946 18.45 -9.69 11.61
CA VAL A 946 19.57 -8.78 11.88
C VAL A 946 19.04 -7.53 12.56
N VAL A 947 19.64 -7.14 13.69
CA VAL A 947 19.25 -5.96 14.45
C VAL A 947 20.44 -5.02 14.51
N MET A 948 20.29 -3.84 13.91
CA MET A 948 21.29 -2.77 13.92
C MET A 948 21.01 -1.79 15.06
N ILE A 949 21.88 -1.76 16.05
CA ILE A 949 21.85 -0.82 17.16
C ILE A 949 22.66 0.42 16.78
N ALA A 950 21.97 1.50 16.45
CA ALA A 950 22.60 2.73 16.01
C ALA A 950 23.04 3.56 17.23
N ASN A 951 24.30 4.02 17.25
CA ASN A 951 24.82 4.92 18.29
C ASN A 951 24.25 6.35 18.14
N SER A 952 22.95 6.49 18.38
CA SER A 952 22.20 7.74 18.34
C SER A 952 21.16 7.73 19.47
N SER A 953 20.96 8.88 20.11
CA SER A 953 19.91 9.08 21.12
C SER A 953 18.58 9.54 20.52
N GLU A 954 18.56 9.87 19.22
CA GLU A 954 17.38 10.36 18.53
C GLU A 954 16.37 9.23 18.31
N TYR A 955 15.08 9.58 18.36
CA TYR A 955 14.00 8.66 18.04
C TYR A 955 13.86 8.47 16.52
N GLY A 956 13.72 7.21 16.09
CA GLY A 956 13.27 6.84 14.75
C GLY A 956 13.88 5.54 14.25
N GLY A 957 13.49 4.46 14.93
CA GLY A 957 13.69 3.12 14.43
C GLY A 957 12.96 2.89 13.11
N VAL A 958 13.44 1.90 12.36
CA VAL A 958 12.79 1.42 11.14
C VAL A 958 13.28 0.02 10.86
N THR A 959 12.48 -0.75 10.15
CA THR A 959 12.86 -2.07 9.72
C THR A 959 12.78 -2.21 8.21
N TYR A 960 13.91 -2.55 7.61
CA TYR A 960 13.96 -2.91 6.21
C TYR A 960 13.66 -4.39 6.08
N MET A 961 12.59 -4.73 5.37
CA MET A 961 12.21 -6.11 5.06
C MET A 961 12.31 -6.34 3.57
N TYR A 962 12.95 -7.44 3.18
CA TYR A 962 13.19 -7.78 1.78
C TYR A 962 12.31 -8.96 1.35
N PRO A 963 11.89 -9.03 0.07
CA PRO A 963 10.99 -10.07 -0.42
C PRO A 963 11.48 -11.52 -0.21
N ASP A 964 12.79 -11.72 -0.10
CA ASP A 964 13.39 -13.04 0.17
C ASP A 964 13.16 -13.53 1.61
N GLY A 965 12.65 -12.66 2.50
CA GLY A 965 12.41 -12.93 3.91
C GLY A 965 13.39 -12.25 4.86
N SER A 966 14.56 -11.83 4.36
CA SER A 966 15.58 -11.17 5.18
C SER A 966 15.05 -9.84 5.75
N ALA A 967 15.58 -9.42 6.90
CA ALA A 967 15.26 -8.13 7.48
C ALA A 967 16.39 -7.58 8.34
N ILE A 968 16.50 -6.26 8.32
CA ILE A 968 17.41 -5.48 9.16
C ILE A 968 16.57 -4.47 9.95
N ALA A 969 16.46 -4.67 11.26
CA ALA A 969 15.77 -3.77 12.16
C ALA A 969 16.76 -2.76 12.74
N TYR A 970 16.63 -1.48 12.39
CA TYR A 970 17.42 -0.39 12.94
C TYR A 970 16.75 0.15 14.21
N SER A 971 17.46 0.10 15.32
CA SER A 971 16.98 0.57 16.62
C SER A 971 18.01 1.51 17.25
N PRO A 972 17.76 2.83 17.31
CA PRO A 972 18.61 3.75 18.04
C PRO A 972 18.46 3.55 19.55
N VAL A 973 19.47 4.00 20.29
CA VAL A 973 19.47 4.06 21.76
C VAL A 973 18.64 5.26 22.24
N SER A 974 17.37 5.29 21.85
CA SER A 974 16.42 6.37 22.16
C SER A 974 16.29 6.57 23.66
N ASN A 975 16.42 7.83 24.10
CA ASN A 975 16.21 8.25 25.48
C ASN A 975 14.80 8.86 25.71
N TYR A 976 13.88 8.70 24.76
CA TYR A 976 12.50 9.19 24.87
C TYR A 976 11.74 8.43 25.97
N GLY A 977 10.65 9.03 26.46
CA GLY A 977 9.80 8.42 27.48
C GLY A 977 9.06 7.18 26.97
N TYR A 978 8.76 6.25 27.87
CA TYR A 978 7.90 5.09 27.60
C TYR A 978 6.60 5.50 26.88
N PRO A 979 6.16 4.79 25.82
CA PRO A 979 6.75 3.59 25.21
C PRO A 979 7.72 3.83 24.03
N TYR A 980 8.18 5.06 23.80
CA TYR A 980 9.12 5.39 22.71
C TYR A 980 10.60 5.26 23.10
N ASP A 981 10.84 4.61 24.25
CA ASP A 981 12.17 4.30 24.76
C ASP A 981 12.85 3.21 23.92
N PHE A 982 14.15 3.00 24.16
CA PHE A 982 14.94 1.97 23.49
C PHE A 982 14.27 0.58 23.50
N ARG A 983 13.62 0.20 24.59
CA ARG A 983 12.86 -1.05 24.70
C ARG A 983 11.73 -1.12 23.68
N GLY A 984 10.85 -0.12 23.64
CA GLY A 984 9.69 -0.14 22.76
C GLY A 984 10.09 -0.18 21.29
N LEU A 985 11.18 0.52 20.93
CA LEU A 985 11.76 0.46 19.58
C LEU A 985 12.28 -0.93 19.23
N VAL A 986 13.08 -1.55 20.10
CA VAL A 986 13.59 -2.92 19.84
C VAL A 986 12.42 -3.91 19.67
N GLN A 987 11.37 -3.80 20.50
CA GLN A 987 10.23 -4.70 20.41
C GLN A 987 9.40 -4.46 19.15
N HIS A 988 9.13 -3.20 18.80
CA HIS A 988 8.36 -2.84 17.62
C HIS A 988 9.10 -3.16 16.32
N GLU A 989 10.35 -2.69 16.20
CA GLU A 989 11.17 -2.86 14.99
C GLU A 989 11.69 -4.29 14.85
N ALA A 990 12.44 -4.80 15.84
CA ALA A 990 13.07 -6.10 15.71
C ALA A 990 12.06 -7.25 15.93
N GLY A 991 11.21 -7.13 16.94
CA GLY A 991 10.17 -8.12 17.23
C GLY A 991 9.01 -8.06 16.24
N GLY A 992 8.37 -6.90 16.10
CA GLY A 992 7.17 -6.73 15.29
C GLY A 992 7.42 -6.82 13.79
N HIS A 993 8.15 -5.85 13.24
CA HIS A 993 8.45 -5.79 11.81
C HIS A 993 9.47 -6.88 11.41
N GLY A 994 10.67 -6.85 11.98
CA GLY A 994 11.82 -7.63 11.51
C GLY A 994 11.61 -9.13 11.54
N PHE A 995 11.26 -9.66 12.71
CA PHE A 995 10.96 -11.09 12.88
C PHE A 995 9.48 -11.41 12.62
N GLY A 996 8.55 -10.69 13.25
CA GLY A 996 7.12 -10.98 13.19
C GLY A 996 6.48 -10.72 11.83
N LYS A 997 7.09 -9.86 11.00
CA LYS A 997 6.56 -9.41 9.71
C LYS A 997 5.14 -8.83 9.85
N LEU A 998 4.94 -8.02 10.90
CA LEU A 998 3.66 -7.43 11.24
C LEU A 998 3.51 -6.04 10.63
N ALA A 999 2.28 -5.62 10.37
CA ALA A 999 1.97 -4.26 9.93
C ALA A 999 1.83 -3.31 11.11
N ASP A 1000 2.05 -2.03 10.87
CA ASP A 1000 1.69 -0.97 11.81
C ASP A 1000 0.16 -0.88 12.02
N GLU A 1001 -0.24 -0.56 13.25
CA GLU A 1001 -1.65 -0.47 13.67
C GLU A 1001 -2.02 0.94 14.17
N TYR A 1002 -1.08 1.89 14.23
CA TYR A 1002 -1.39 3.26 14.62
C TYR A 1002 -2.20 3.98 13.54
N ILE A 1003 -2.91 5.02 13.99
CA ILE A 1003 -3.75 5.85 13.15
C ILE A 1003 -3.15 7.26 13.16
N SER A 1004 -2.73 7.74 11.99
CA SER A 1004 -2.25 9.12 11.79
C SER A 1004 -3.14 9.89 10.81
N HIS A 1005 -3.90 9.19 9.97
CA HIS A 1005 -4.89 9.71 9.04
C HIS A 1005 -6.30 9.31 9.47
N ASN A 1006 -7.13 10.30 9.77
CA ASN A 1006 -8.55 10.06 9.89
C ASN A 1006 -9.21 10.05 8.50
N ALA A 1007 -9.03 8.96 7.74
CA ALA A 1007 -9.49 8.80 6.35
C ALA A 1007 -9.64 7.31 5.97
N PHE A 1008 -10.42 7.03 4.91
CA PHE A 1008 -10.44 5.72 4.26
C PHE A 1008 -9.10 5.43 3.59
N ILE A 1009 -8.51 4.28 3.91
CA ILE A 1009 -7.27 3.81 3.29
C ILE A 1009 -7.39 3.70 1.75
N HIS A 1010 -8.60 3.45 1.24
CA HIS A 1010 -8.93 3.36 -0.19
C HIS A 1010 -9.01 4.72 -0.91
N SER A 1011 -9.14 5.82 -0.16
CA SER A 1011 -9.39 7.16 -0.70
C SER A 1011 -8.47 8.21 -0.08
N CYS A 1012 -7.41 7.79 0.61
CA CYS A 1012 -6.50 8.68 1.28
C CYS A 1012 -5.61 9.40 0.25
N GLY A 1013 -5.69 10.74 0.22
CA GLY A 1013 -4.89 11.60 -0.67
C GLY A 1013 -3.57 12.07 -0.05
N CYS A 1014 -3.05 11.38 0.96
CA CYS A 1014 -1.76 11.74 1.55
C CYS A 1014 -0.61 11.36 0.61
N ALA A 1015 0.40 12.22 0.55
CA ALA A 1015 1.54 12.07 -0.35
C ALA A 1015 2.53 10.95 0.07
N CYS A 1016 2.25 10.18 1.13
CA CYS A 1016 3.21 9.24 1.70
C CYS A 1016 3.31 7.89 0.95
N HIS A 1017 2.26 7.08 0.77
CA HIS A 1017 2.32 5.81 0.00
C HIS A 1017 0.90 5.29 -0.40
N PRO A 1018 0.75 4.37 -1.38
CA PRO A 1018 -0.52 3.68 -1.66
C PRO A 1018 -0.75 2.51 -0.70
N HIS A 1019 -1.07 2.84 0.55
CA HIS A 1019 -1.16 1.93 1.71
C HIS A 1019 -1.86 0.58 1.48
N VAL A 1020 -2.94 0.51 0.71
CA VAL A 1020 -3.63 -0.77 0.41
C VAL A 1020 -2.75 -1.72 -0.39
N GLY A 1021 -1.98 -1.21 -1.36
CA GLY A 1021 -1.09 -2.05 -2.19
C GLY A 1021 0.03 -2.67 -1.37
N GLU A 1022 0.60 -1.89 -0.44
CA GLU A 1022 1.62 -2.39 0.50
C GLU A 1022 1.08 -3.53 1.37
N ILE A 1023 -0.15 -3.41 1.85
CA ILE A 1023 -0.81 -4.47 2.62
C ILE A 1023 -0.97 -5.74 1.77
N LEU A 1024 -1.42 -5.60 0.52
CA LEU A 1024 -1.62 -6.75 -0.37
C LEU A 1024 -0.30 -7.44 -0.75
N LYS A 1025 0.77 -6.67 -1.02
CA LYS A 1025 2.11 -7.22 -1.27
C LYS A 1025 2.65 -8.00 -0.09
N ALA A 1026 2.57 -7.42 1.11
CA ALA A 1026 3.02 -8.08 2.32
C ALA A 1026 2.22 -9.37 2.58
N LYS A 1027 0.90 -9.35 2.37
CA LYS A 1027 0.06 -10.56 2.51
C LYS A 1027 0.46 -11.68 1.54
N ASN A 1028 0.84 -11.36 0.30
CA ASN A 1028 1.36 -12.37 -0.64
C ASN A 1028 2.66 -13.05 -0.18
N LEU A 1029 3.44 -12.39 0.68
CA LEU A 1029 4.65 -12.93 1.31
C LEU A 1029 4.35 -13.67 2.63
N GLY A 1030 3.07 -13.81 3.03
CA GLY A 1030 2.65 -14.35 4.32
C GLY A 1030 2.90 -13.40 5.49
N TRP A 1031 2.94 -12.09 5.24
CA TRP A 1031 3.15 -11.04 6.23
C TRP A 1031 1.84 -10.28 6.51
N TYR A 1032 1.87 -9.41 7.52
CA TYR A 1032 0.76 -8.51 7.88
C TYR A 1032 -0.54 -9.25 8.21
N GLU A 1033 -0.42 -10.41 8.85
CA GLU A 1033 -1.57 -11.19 9.32
C GLU A 1033 -2.36 -10.47 10.43
N ASN A 1034 -1.77 -9.44 11.06
CA ASN A 1034 -2.39 -8.65 12.11
C ASN A 1034 -3.39 -7.59 11.63
N ILE A 1035 -3.54 -7.40 10.31
CA ILE A 1035 -4.50 -6.45 9.72
C ILE A 1035 -5.29 -7.07 8.55
N SER A 1036 -6.42 -6.46 8.19
CA SER A 1036 -7.27 -6.87 7.06
C SER A 1036 -7.83 -5.66 6.31
N LEU A 1037 -7.99 -5.76 4.99
CA LEU A 1037 -8.70 -4.76 4.18
C LEU A 1037 -10.23 -5.01 4.12
N SER A 1038 -10.65 -6.17 4.61
CA SER A 1038 -12.05 -6.51 4.77
C SER A 1038 -12.46 -6.47 6.24
N GLY A 1039 -13.59 -5.81 6.48
CA GLY A 1039 -14.25 -5.80 7.79
C GLY A 1039 -15.18 -6.99 8.02
N LYS A 1040 -15.23 -7.93 7.07
CA LYS A 1040 -16.12 -9.09 7.20
C LYS A 1040 -15.50 -10.13 8.12
N LEU A 1041 -16.29 -10.58 9.09
CA LEU A 1041 -15.88 -11.52 10.15
C LEU A 1041 -15.23 -12.82 9.64
N ASN A 1042 -15.61 -13.27 8.44
CA ASN A 1042 -15.12 -14.51 7.83
C ASN A 1042 -13.96 -14.31 6.85
N GLU A 1043 -13.61 -13.06 6.52
CA GLU A 1043 -12.52 -12.74 5.59
C GLU A 1043 -11.24 -12.30 6.34
N VAL A 1044 -11.31 -12.08 7.65
CA VAL A 1044 -10.15 -11.69 8.46
C VAL A 1044 -9.26 -12.89 8.84
N PRO A 1045 -7.92 -12.73 8.87
CA PRO A 1045 -6.99 -13.82 9.20
C PRO A 1045 -7.15 -14.44 10.60
N TRP A 1046 -7.75 -13.71 11.54
CA TRP A 1046 -7.94 -14.13 12.93
C TRP A 1046 -9.34 -14.66 13.22
N SER A 1047 -10.12 -15.03 12.20
CA SER A 1047 -11.50 -15.48 12.33
C SER A 1047 -11.66 -16.68 13.29
N HIS A 1048 -10.67 -17.57 13.37
CA HIS A 1048 -10.65 -18.70 14.32
C HIS A 1048 -10.55 -18.28 15.78
N PHE A 1049 -10.01 -17.09 16.09
CA PHE A 1049 -9.98 -16.56 17.46
C PHE A 1049 -11.28 -15.84 17.87
N ILE A 1050 -12.05 -15.31 16.90
CA ILE A 1050 -13.28 -14.53 17.16
C ILE A 1050 -14.32 -15.34 17.95
N PHE A 1051 -14.35 -16.66 17.72
CA PHE A 1051 -15.32 -17.57 18.35
C PHE A 1051 -14.67 -18.50 19.40
N HIS A 1052 -13.36 -18.37 19.65
CA HIS A 1052 -12.64 -19.23 20.59
C HIS A 1052 -12.82 -18.76 22.04
N GLU A 1053 -13.10 -19.68 22.98
CA GLU A 1053 -13.42 -19.38 24.39
C GLU A 1053 -12.37 -18.51 25.10
N LYS A 1054 -11.09 -18.75 24.83
CA LYS A 1054 -9.96 -18.00 25.40
C LYS A 1054 -9.83 -16.55 24.89
N TYR A 1055 -10.34 -16.24 23.69
CA TYR A 1055 -10.05 -14.96 22.99
C TYR A 1055 -11.30 -14.14 22.65
N ASN A 1056 -12.50 -14.74 22.68
CA ASN A 1056 -13.74 -14.10 22.22
C ASN A 1056 -14.12 -12.79 22.96
N GLN A 1057 -13.53 -12.54 24.14
CA GLN A 1057 -13.72 -11.31 24.93
C GLN A 1057 -12.81 -10.15 24.50
N ILE A 1058 -11.72 -10.42 23.77
CA ILE A 1058 -10.70 -9.43 23.39
C ILE A 1058 -10.52 -9.32 21.87
N VAL A 1059 -10.71 -10.41 21.11
CA VAL A 1059 -10.59 -10.43 19.66
C VAL A 1059 -11.92 -10.09 18.97
N ASP A 1060 -11.88 -9.18 18.00
CA ASP A 1060 -12.98 -8.83 17.10
C ASP A 1060 -12.43 -8.26 15.79
N VAL A 1061 -13.28 -7.62 15.00
CA VAL A 1061 -12.89 -6.79 13.85
C VAL A 1061 -12.99 -5.32 14.24
N PHE A 1062 -11.85 -4.72 14.59
CA PHE A 1062 -11.77 -3.30 14.95
C PHE A 1062 -11.31 -2.50 13.73
N GLU A 1063 -12.09 -1.49 13.33
CA GLU A 1063 -11.68 -0.61 12.23
C GLU A 1063 -10.54 0.32 12.67
N GLY A 1064 -9.64 0.56 11.71
CA GLY A 1064 -8.43 1.36 11.83
C GLY A 1064 -7.18 0.50 12.00
N ALA A 1065 -6.13 0.83 11.27
CA ALA A 1065 -4.77 0.28 11.36
C ALA A 1065 -3.95 0.95 10.26
N PHE A 1066 -2.66 0.64 10.17
CA PHE A 1066 -1.82 0.99 9.03
C PHE A 1066 -1.99 2.46 8.61
N TYR A 1067 -1.83 3.35 9.59
CA TYR A 1067 -1.96 4.80 9.47
C TYR A 1067 -3.38 5.34 9.27
N HIS A 1068 -4.40 4.50 9.07
CA HIS A 1068 -5.74 4.93 8.67
C HIS A 1068 -6.79 4.53 9.69
N SER A 1069 -7.78 5.41 9.89
CA SER A 1069 -8.93 5.11 10.75
C SER A 1069 -9.98 4.24 10.06
N ARG A 1070 -10.03 4.19 8.71
CA ARG A 1070 -11.14 3.57 7.96
C ARG A 1070 -10.68 2.65 6.83
N GLY A 1071 -11.46 1.60 6.55
CA GLY A 1071 -11.23 0.66 5.44
C GLY A 1071 -10.07 -0.32 5.61
N VAL A 1072 -9.53 -0.42 6.81
CA VAL A 1072 -8.54 -1.41 7.23
C VAL A 1072 -8.84 -1.77 8.69
N TYR A 1073 -8.63 -3.01 9.08
CA TYR A 1073 -9.12 -3.58 10.32
C TYR A 1073 -8.01 -4.34 11.05
N ARG A 1074 -8.11 -4.43 12.37
CA ARG A 1074 -7.19 -5.16 13.26
C ARG A 1074 -7.95 -6.04 14.24
N SER A 1075 -7.26 -7.00 14.85
CA SER A 1075 -7.91 -8.03 15.69
C SER A 1075 -8.25 -7.58 17.10
N GLU A 1076 -7.55 -6.58 17.63
CA GLU A 1076 -7.68 -6.08 19.01
C GLU A 1076 -7.52 -4.56 19.06
N GLN A 1077 -8.00 -3.91 20.13
CA GLN A 1077 -8.02 -2.45 20.23
C GLN A 1077 -6.62 -1.82 20.19
N THR A 1078 -5.60 -2.49 20.73
CA THR A 1078 -4.22 -2.01 20.83
C THR A 1078 -3.21 -3.17 20.77
N SER A 1079 -1.98 -2.88 20.33
CA SER A 1079 -0.83 -3.79 20.40
C SER A 1079 0.49 -3.01 20.33
N CYS A 1080 1.63 -3.71 20.37
CA CYS A 1080 2.97 -3.18 20.13
C CYS A 1080 3.06 -2.46 18.79
N MET A 1081 2.33 -2.94 17.79
CA MET A 1081 2.27 -2.33 16.45
C MET A 1081 1.42 -1.05 16.44
N ASN A 1082 0.66 -0.77 17.49
CA ASN A 1082 -0.14 0.45 17.62
C ASN A 1082 0.61 1.57 18.35
N ASN A 1083 1.41 1.27 19.38
CA ASN A 1083 2.03 2.31 20.21
C ASN A 1083 3.26 1.84 20.99
N ASN A 1084 4.00 0.85 20.49
CA ASN A 1084 5.28 0.37 21.06
C ASN A 1084 5.17 -0.19 22.49
N ILE A 1085 3.96 -0.49 22.98
CA ILE A 1085 3.78 -1.19 24.25
C ILE A 1085 4.35 -2.62 24.16
N PRO A 1086 4.80 -3.22 25.27
CA PRO A 1086 5.35 -4.56 25.29
C PRO A 1086 4.24 -5.63 25.22
N TYR A 1087 3.37 -5.59 24.21
CA TYR A 1087 2.24 -6.51 24.05
C TYR A 1087 1.87 -6.72 22.58
N PHE A 1088 2.09 -7.91 22.02
CA PHE A 1088 1.56 -8.27 20.68
C PHE A 1088 0.15 -8.86 20.80
N ASN A 1089 -0.77 -8.53 19.89
CA ASN A 1089 -2.12 -9.12 19.85
C ASN A 1089 -2.10 -10.62 19.47
N ALA A 1090 -3.21 -11.33 19.67
CA ALA A 1090 -3.30 -12.78 19.55
C ALA A 1090 -2.80 -13.32 18.19
N ILE A 1091 -3.25 -12.72 17.09
CA ILE A 1091 -2.83 -13.11 15.74
C ILE A 1091 -1.35 -12.78 15.47
N SER A 1092 -0.84 -11.69 16.04
CA SER A 1092 0.58 -11.36 16.00
C SER A 1092 1.43 -12.41 16.71
N ARG A 1093 1.04 -12.82 17.92
CA ARG A 1093 1.74 -13.88 18.67
C ARG A 1093 1.69 -15.22 17.95
N GLU A 1094 0.54 -15.59 17.37
CA GLU A 1094 0.40 -16.81 16.56
C GLU A 1094 1.32 -16.78 15.34
N SER A 1095 1.34 -15.66 14.59
CA SER A 1095 2.20 -15.48 13.42
C SER A 1095 3.68 -15.60 13.80
N ILE A 1096 4.11 -14.94 14.88
CA ILE A 1096 5.48 -15.03 15.37
C ILE A 1096 5.82 -16.49 15.72
N VAL A 1097 4.97 -17.20 16.46
CA VAL A 1097 5.21 -18.61 16.83
C VAL A 1097 5.27 -19.52 15.60
N LYS A 1098 4.37 -19.36 14.62
CA LYS A 1098 4.44 -20.08 13.34
C LYS A 1098 5.81 -19.91 12.69
N ARG A 1099 6.39 -18.71 12.73
CA ARG A 1099 7.75 -18.45 12.23
C ARG A 1099 8.82 -19.15 13.04
N ILE A 1100 8.77 -19.05 14.37
CA ILE A 1100 9.76 -19.68 15.25
C ILE A 1100 9.80 -21.17 14.96
N MET A 1101 8.64 -21.83 14.91
CA MET A 1101 8.55 -23.26 14.59
C MET A 1101 9.13 -23.55 13.20
N ALA A 1102 8.70 -22.82 12.18
CA ALA A 1102 9.17 -23.03 10.81
C ALA A 1102 10.70 -22.85 10.67
N TYR A 1103 11.28 -21.85 11.34
CA TYR A 1103 12.72 -21.57 11.28
C TYR A 1103 13.53 -22.56 12.13
N ALA A 1104 12.94 -23.05 13.23
CA ALA A 1104 13.52 -24.11 14.06
C ALA A 1104 13.42 -25.50 13.42
N GLY A 1105 12.68 -25.67 12.32
CA GLY A 1105 12.41 -26.97 11.70
C GLY A 1105 11.37 -27.81 12.44
N GLU A 1106 10.53 -27.18 13.25
CA GLU A 1106 9.45 -27.80 14.02
C GLU A 1106 8.09 -27.60 13.35
N THR A 1107 7.12 -28.45 13.68
CA THR A 1107 5.76 -28.32 13.16
C THR A 1107 4.90 -27.45 14.07
N TYR A 1108 4.21 -26.46 13.50
CA TYR A 1108 3.22 -25.68 14.22
C TYR A 1108 1.93 -26.49 14.46
N SER A 1109 1.37 -26.38 15.68
CA SER A 1109 0.02 -26.82 15.99
C SER A 1109 -0.74 -25.72 16.72
N LEU A 1110 -1.99 -25.46 16.29
CA LEU A 1110 -2.86 -24.52 16.97
C LEU A 1110 -3.14 -24.97 18.41
N SER A 1111 -3.31 -26.26 18.68
CA SER A 1111 -3.52 -26.77 20.06
C SER A 1111 -2.36 -26.43 20.99
N ASP A 1112 -1.13 -26.57 20.49
CA ASP A 1112 0.09 -26.35 21.28
C ASP A 1112 0.35 -24.87 21.50
N PHE A 1113 0.06 -24.05 20.48
CA PHE A 1113 0.04 -22.60 20.63
C PHE A 1113 -0.97 -22.17 21.71
N LEU A 1114 -2.22 -22.63 21.61
CA LEU A 1114 -3.28 -22.29 22.57
C LEU A 1114 -2.91 -22.67 24.01
N ALA A 1115 -2.25 -23.82 24.21
CA ALA A 1115 -1.83 -24.29 25.52
C ALA A 1115 -0.66 -23.49 26.11
N LYS A 1116 0.25 -22.97 25.26
CA LYS A 1116 1.45 -22.22 25.68
C LYS A 1116 1.27 -20.71 25.68
N ASP A 1117 0.31 -20.19 24.93
CA ASP A 1117 0.09 -18.74 24.78
C ASP A 1117 -0.38 -18.13 26.12
N VAL A 1118 0.26 -17.05 26.53
CA VAL A 1118 -0.01 -16.35 27.80
C VAL A 1118 -0.65 -15.01 27.50
N LEU A 1119 -1.88 -14.80 27.98
CA LEU A 1119 -2.54 -13.48 27.95
C LEU A 1119 -2.04 -12.65 29.13
N GLU A 1120 -1.31 -11.58 28.86
CA GLU A 1120 -0.83 -10.67 29.91
C GLU A 1120 -1.99 -9.88 30.55
N ALA A 1121 -1.94 -9.65 31.87
CA ALA A 1121 -3.07 -9.25 32.72
C ALA A 1121 -3.64 -7.82 32.50
N SER A 1122 -3.20 -7.07 31.48
CA SER A 1122 -3.56 -5.67 31.27
C SER A 1122 -4.42 -5.40 30.02
N VAL A 1123 -5.07 -6.42 29.43
CA VAL A 1123 -5.90 -6.25 28.23
C VAL A 1123 -7.27 -5.65 28.60
N PRO A 1124 -7.69 -4.50 28.02
CA PRO A 1124 -9.04 -3.98 28.19
C PRO A 1124 -10.06 -4.91 27.53
N THR A 1125 -11.07 -5.36 28.29
CA THR A 1125 -12.15 -6.26 27.81
C THR A 1125 -13.28 -5.47 27.14
N LYS A 1126 -14.06 -6.14 26.26
CA LYS A 1126 -15.24 -5.55 25.60
C LYS A 1126 -16.33 -5.16 26.62
N GLY A 1127 -16.51 -3.86 26.82
CA GLY A 1127 -17.76 -3.14 27.11
C GLY A 1127 -18.59 -3.55 28.33
N LEU A 1128 -18.48 -2.79 29.43
CA LEU A 1128 -19.57 -2.14 30.18
C LEU A 1128 -18.94 -1.32 31.33
N GLU A 1129 -19.35 -0.06 31.44
CA GLU A 1129 -18.99 0.92 32.49
C GLU A 1129 -17.49 1.17 32.72
N ALA A 1130 -16.93 2.14 32.01
CA ALA A 1130 -15.94 3.01 32.64
C ALA A 1130 -16.62 4.34 32.97
N PRO A 1131 -16.67 4.76 34.25
CA PRO A 1131 -17.34 6.00 34.65
C PRO A 1131 -16.69 7.22 33.97
N GLU A 1132 -17.42 8.32 33.93
CA GLU A 1132 -17.20 9.63 33.26
C GLU A 1132 -15.79 10.29 33.31
N LEU A 1133 -14.75 9.62 33.80
CA LEU A 1133 -13.36 10.09 33.84
C LEU A 1133 -12.53 9.82 32.57
N LEU A 1134 -13.04 9.09 31.56
CA LEU A 1134 -12.30 8.78 30.33
C LEU A 1134 -12.67 9.63 29.10
N ARG A 1135 -13.56 10.62 29.23
CA ARG A 1135 -13.92 11.53 28.12
C ARG A 1135 -13.00 12.76 27.97
N ARG A 1136 -11.94 12.87 28.78
CA ARG A 1136 -10.87 13.87 28.60
C ARG A 1136 -9.52 13.27 28.95
N ALA A 1137 -8.90 12.57 28.00
CA ALA A 1137 -7.46 12.41 27.99
C ALA A 1137 -6.88 13.33 26.90
N PRO A 1138 -6.44 14.55 27.23
CA PRO A 1138 -5.46 15.23 26.40
C PRO A 1138 -4.17 14.39 26.36
N LEU A 1139 -3.41 14.55 25.29
CA LEU A 1139 -2.00 14.18 25.23
C LEU A 1139 -1.31 14.53 26.58
N HIS A 1140 -0.72 13.51 27.22
CA HIS A 1140 0.13 13.51 28.41
C HIS A 1140 -0.41 12.92 29.74
N SER A 1141 0.33 11.89 30.15
CA SER A 1141 0.70 11.47 31.50
C SER A 1141 -0.25 10.60 32.32
N HIS A 1142 0.18 9.36 32.54
CA HIS A 1142 0.22 8.79 33.89
C HIS A 1142 1.69 8.69 34.32
N ALA A 1143 1.96 8.91 35.60
CA ALA A 1143 3.29 8.69 36.19
C ALA A 1143 3.66 7.18 36.13
N PRO A 1144 4.96 6.84 36.03
CA PRO A 1144 5.40 5.46 35.86
C PRO A 1144 4.98 4.55 37.04
N ILE A 1145 4.37 3.41 36.72
CA ILE A 1145 4.27 2.27 37.63
C ILE A 1145 5.47 1.36 37.35
N MET A 1146 6.41 1.34 38.29
CA MET A 1146 7.62 0.51 38.23
C MET A 1146 7.30 -0.94 38.61
N MET A 1147 7.33 -1.86 37.64
CA MET A 1147 7.31 -3.31 37.92
C MET A 1147 8.76 -3.84 38.05
N GLY A 1148 9.32 -3.72 39.26
CA GLY A 1148 10.56 -4.42 39.66
C GLY A 1148 11.73 -3.55 40.14
N LYS A 1149 12.62 -4.14 40.95
CA LYS A 1149 13.83 -3.48 41.46
C LYS A 1149 14.96 -3.53 40.42
N ARG A 1150 15.69 -2.42 40.25
CA ARG A 1150 16.96 -2.34 39.50
C ARG A 1150 17.92 -3.47 39.94
N PRO A 1151 18.50 -4.27 39.02
CA PRO A 1151 19.61 -5.15 39.35
C PRO A 1151 20.80 -4.30 39.82
N LYS A 1152 21.26 -4.52 41.05
CA LYS A 1152 22.57 -4.03 41.50
C LYS A 1152 23.61 -5.04 41.02
N LEU A 1153 24.44 -4.66 40.06
CA LEU A 1153 25.64 -5.43 39.73
C LEU A 1153 26.65 -5.27 40.86
N ASN A 1154 26.94 -6.38 41.54
CA ASN A 1154 27.98 -6.47 42.55
C ASN A 1154 29.34 -6.36 41.86
N THR A 1155 29.98 -5.20 41.93
CA THR A 1155 31.40 -5.06 41.58
C THR A 1155 32.24 -5.59 42.75
N ARG A 1156 32.66 -6.86 42.69
CA ARG A 1156 33.92 -7.42 43.22
C ARG A 1156 33.89 -8.96 43.22
N LYS A 1157 34.71 -9.57 42.37
CA LYS A 1157 35.97 -10.21 42.80
C LYS A 1157 36.99 -10.05 41.70
#